data_AF-A0A2E6LHP3-F1
#
_entry.id   AF-A0A2E6LHP3-F1
#
_cell.length_a   1.000
_cell.length_b   1.000
_cell.length_c   1.000
_cell.angle_alpha   90.00
_cell.angle_beta   90.00
_cell.angle_gamma   90.00
#
_symmetry.space_group_name_H-M   'P 1'
#
loop_
_entity.id
_entity.type
_entity.pdbx_description
1 polymer ?
#
loop_
_entity_poly.entity_id
_entity_poly.type
_entity_poly.pdbx_seq_one_letter_code
_entity_poly.pdbx_strand_id
1 'polypeptide(L)'
;MKKCLLSILAGALLIVSCQNYDDQFDDLNSQITALASQVAGLSKVQSDLTALQGTVSSLQGNIASSVDSALASGLAGINAAVDNLQSQIDGIASSEEVASIQSDVTAAQADLTELLNNSNVFTGDLTVTTASQLNAALAYGTKIAIVNGNVDFQVDASMNIDSVQKVIGRLGTVVKDFSYVAASSSVSAVTFDNITGVTSLTIKQAGDYSFKGLESATNVFLNDGFKSKVKIIHFGALKTVTKFTTVTSTGSDDHAIIFPKVTELHLTSLQRYAGTSSGNPLKLHIDEGTVSAPTVIAMGALEDKDASGKQSDLNLSIEGPNSVAITKITDGTIKVRNVITASINGFTGGITVMDGVQNFSADNVTSLTHSAANDLKSLDITGVVDPDTAAASQAAGLPAISFTSGNNGDIETIKLRGAFKSLNSDNAGSLTSVDVAGADIGGAITLTSNTDLVTLDVTGTKMASIDIDTNADLESVNLNGTFRAAIGSTAIDGEVDITGNTSLAAVTLGMAGLENLEITNNDDLVTIASTLTTVGATGTPELLIYDNDFIATAVTDDEEAVGITSEEGKANDAGTFTTVSGMETLKAYIDAVMAKTGGTAAVYWDSVESYKTEDGTETADYVYSAATIATTKQLWIAKKEADNSVAGSGATKSKKAWTVDGVSDGHLLTLINNSTSIFAGGTGETYVADSNTGSGLRLSGNQALDLASILNAQHITRAAATEVTLTAAAGGNNGNTITISTLSATLGASGTVTGERYTTGAARTAASSAVTIAGYNAANFMDSDDYVTLTVGSNSVTATGQGTQALAAAVATAWQAKYGVAGTASSSSNATVTTDGFSGTITIAGYRHSGGNNTAIGFSVTASGTAGTGNAAEGVEYVIGATRSDGDNKLISTAVIVALESTVAGTLLNKIVSATLVGSSTVAELTTSALANSTAATEKTGWRAAHEDAPDARNAEDAVGGTASSAVTFTRTHWFN
;
A
#
# COMPACT_ATOMS: atom_id res chain seq x y z
N MET A 1 107.17 -137.49 -125.80
CA MET A 1 107.79 -137.20 -127.12
C MET A 1 107.35 -135.77 -127.49
N LYS A 2 108.23 -134.77 -127.51
CA LYS A 2 109.22 -134.44 -128.58
C LYS A 2 108.49 -134.16 -129.92
N LYS A 3 108.45 -132.91 -130.40
CA LYS A 3 109.46 -132.13 -131.15
C LYS A 3 109.11 -132.12 -132.66
N CYS A 4 108.71 -130.96 -133.23
CA CYS A 4 109.21 -130.36 -134.49
C CYS A 4 108.30 -129.25 -135.07
N LEU A 5 108.94 -128.18 -135.60
CA LEU A 5 108.48 -127.12 -136.55
C LEU A 5 107.41 -126.11 -136.05
N LEU A 6 107.62 -124.81 -135.77
CA LEU A 6 108.71 -123.82 -135.96
C LEU A 6 109.30 -123.69 -137.38
N SER A 7 108.73 -122.80 -138.22
CA SER A 7 109.50 -122.02 -139.22
C SER A 7 108.75 -120.94 -140.05
N ILE A 8 107.42 -120.74 -139.98
CA ILE A 8 106.73 -119.73 -140.85
C ILE A 8 105.98 -118.67 -140.02
N LEU A 9 106.77 -117.82 -139.33
CA LEU A 9 106.34 -116.72 -138.45
C LEU A 9 106.84 -115.31 -138.89
N ALA A 10 107.65 -115.13 -139.95
CA ALA A 10 108.49 -113.90 -140.02
C ALA A 10 108.21 -112.86 -141.14
N GLY A 11 107.11 -112.91 -141.90
CA GLY A 11 107.03 -112.20 -143.19
C GLY A 11 106.42 -110.79 -143.26
N ALA A 12 105.14 -110.60 -142.91
CA ALA A 12 104.35 -109.54 -143.56
C ALA A 12 103.79 -108.43 -142.64
N LEU A 13 104.24 -108.30 -141.38
CA LEU A 13 103.62 -107.40 -140.39
C LEU A 13 104.21 -105.97 -140.35
N LEU A 14 105.22 -105.62 -141.16
CA LEU A 14 106.11 -104.47 -140.86
C LEU A 14 105.86 -103.14 -141.61
N ILE A 15 105.01 -103.07 -142.64
CA ILE A 15 104.97 -101.89 -143.53
C ILE A 15 103.78 -100.92 -143.27
N VAL A 16 102.74 -101.31 -142.55
CA VAL A 16 101.55 -100.43 -142.38
C VAL A 16 101.58 -99.57 -141.11
N SER A 17 102.53 -99.77 -140.18
CA SER A 17 102.55 -99.10 -138.87
C SER A 17 103.06 -97.65 -138.86
N CYS A 18 103.64 -97.12 -139.95
CA CYS A 18 104.24 -95.78 -139.93
C CYS A 18 103.27 -94.61 -140.21
N GLN A 19 102.17 -94.82 -140.96
CA GLN A 19 101.23 -93.73 -141.29
C GLN A 19 100.46 -93.22 -140.06
N ASN A 20 100.21 -94.09 -139.09
CA ASN A 20 99.35 -93.81 -137.94
C ASN A 20 100.03 -92.93 -136.87
N TYR A 21 101.36 -92.78 -136.89
CA TYR A 21 102.07 -91.98 -135.90
C TYR A 21 102.05 -90.48 -136.17
N ASP A 22 101.96 -90.07 -137.44
CA ASP A 22 101.98 -88.65 -137.84
C ASP A 22 100.65 -87.98 -137.52
N ASP A 23 99.52 -88.65 -137.86
CA ASP A 23 98.17 -88.20 -137.49
C ASP A 23 98.00 -88.04 -135.96
N GLN A 24 98.66 -88.90 -135.17
CA GLN A 24 98.65 -88.80 -133.71
C GLN A 24 99.39 -87.56 -133.19
N PHE A 25 100.41 -87.09 -133.91
CA PHE A 25 101.21 -85.95 -133.47
C PHE A 25 100.49 -84.62 -133.71
N ASP A 26 99.80 -84.48 -134.85
CA ASP A 26 98.99 -83.30 -135.16
C ASP A 26 97.78 -83.18 -134.22
N ASP A 27 97.12 -84.30 -133.91
CA ASP A 27 96.06 -84.32 -132.89
C ASP A 27 96.60 -83.87 -131.52
N LEU A 28 97.80 -84.33 -131.14
CA LEU A 28 98.45 -83.91 -129.90
C LEU A 28 98.72 -82.40 -129.87
N ASN A 29 99.18 -81.82 -130.98
CA ASN A 29 99.47 -80.39 -131.08
C ASN A 29 98.19 -79.52 -131.00
N SER A 30 97.09 -80.02 -131.58
CA SER A 30 95.76 -79.41 -131.45
C SER A 30 95.29 -79.44 -129.99
N GLN A 31 95.46 -80.58 -129.30
CA GLN A 31 95.15 -80.72 -127.87
C GLN A 31 96.00 -79.79 -126.98
N ILE A 32 97.29 -79.61 -127.28
CA ILE A 32 98.18 -78.68 -126.55
C ILE A 32 97.70 -77.23 -126.69
N THR A 33 97.29 -76.82 -127.89
CA THR A 33 96.79 -75.46 -128.14
C THR A 33 95.47 -75.21 -127.41
N ALA A 34 94.57 -76.20 -127.39
CA ALA A 34 93.34 -76.16 -126.60
C ALA A 34 93.61 -76.06 -125.10
N LEU A 35 94.61 -76.80 -124.59
CA LEU A 35 95.01 -76.75 -123.19
C LEU A 35 95.59 -75.38 -122.80
N ALA A 36 96.41 -74.76 -123.66
CA ALA A 36 96.93 -73.42 -123.42
C ALA A 36 95.80 -72.38 -123.31
N SER A 37 94.74 -72.51 -124.12
CA SER A 37 93.55 -71.66 -124.01
C SER A 37 92.78 -71.88 -122.70
N GLN A 38 92.63 -73.15 -122.26
CA GLN A 38 92.05 -73.46 -120.95
C GLN A 38 92.87 -72.86 -119.79
N VAL A 39 94.21 -72.92 -119.86
CA VAL A 39 95.11 -72.35 -118.84
C VAL A 39 94.99 -70.82 -118.77
N ALA A 40 94.89 -70.13 -119.92
CA ALA A 40 94.63 -68.69 -119.94
C ALA A 40 93.27 -68.33 -119.32
N GLY A 41 92.23 -69.15 -119.59
CA GLY A 41 90.91 -69.03 -118.96
C GLY A 41 90.97 -69.16 -117.43
N LEU A 42 91.72 -70.13 -116.91
CA LEU A 42 91.94 -70.33 -115.47
C LEU A 42 92.66 -69.15 -114.81
N SER A 43 93.64 -68.53 -115.47
CA SER A 43 94.34 -67.35 -114.96
C SER A 43 93.39 -66.15 -114.79
N LYS A 44 92.43 -65.98 -115.73
CA LYS A 44 91.40 -64.95 -115.57
C LYS A 44 90.43 -65.24 -114.42
N VAL A 45 90.03 -66.51 -114.23
CA VAL A 45 89.21 -66.92 -113.07
C VAL A 45 89.90 -66.59 -111.75
N GLN A 46 91.22 -66.76 -111.65
CA GLN A 46 91.98 -66.42 -110.45
C GLN A 46 91.97 -64.90 -110.14
N SER A 47 92.09 -64.06 -111.18
CA SER A 47 92.00 -62.60 -111.03
C SER A 47 90.60 -62.17 -110.56
N ASP A 48 89.55 -62.74 -111.17
CA ASP A 48 88.17 -62.43 -110.80
C ASP A 48 87.87 -62.87 -109.34
N LEU A 49 88.42 -64.01 -108.89
CA LEU A 49 88.30 -64.48 -107.51
C LEU A 49 88.99 -63.55 -106.49
N THR A 50 90.14 -62.98 -106.85
CA THR A 50 90.87 -62.04 -105.98
C THR A 50 90.10 -60.73 -105.81
N ALA A 51 89.49 -60.21 -106.88
CA ALA A 51 88.63 -59.03 -106.80
C ALA A 51 87.39 -59.28 -105.93
N LEU A 52 86.76 -60.45 -106.08
CA LEU A 52 85.61 -60.84 -105.27
C LEU A 52 85.97 -60.93 -103.77
N GLN A 53 87.14 -61.46 -103.43
CA GLN A 53 87.65 -61.48 -102.05
C GLN A 53 87.78 -60.05 -101.48
N GLY A 54 88.29 -59.10 -102.27
CA GLY A 54 88.38 -57.69 -101.87
C GLY A 54 87.00 -57.07 -101.57
N THR A 55 86.01 -57.32 -102.42
CA THR A 55 84.63 -56.86 -102.19
C THR A 55 84.02 -57.49 -100.94
N VAL A 56 84.24 -58.79 -100.70
CA VAL A 56 83.74 -59.50 -99.52
C VAL A 56 84.34 -58.93 -98.22
N SER A 57 85.64 -58.65 -98.19
CA SER A 57 86.30 -58.07 -97.00
C SER A 57 85.77 -56.68 -96.64
N SER A 58 85.55 -55.80 -97.63
CA SER A 58 84.92 -54.49 -97.40
C SER A 58 83.48 -54.62 -96.92
N LEU A 59 82.72 -55.59 -97.47
CA LEU A 59 81.36 -55.85 -97.04
C LEU A 59 81.32 -56.34 -95.59
N GLN A 60 82.24 -57.22 -95.19
CA GLN A 60 82.37 -57.69 -93.80
C GLN A 60 82.65 -56.54 -92.82
N GLY A 61 83.57 -55.63 -93.13
CA GLY A 61 83.92 -54.51 -92.24
C GLY A 61 82.78 -53.48 -92.07
N ASN A 62 82.07 -53.17 -93.15
CA ASN A 62 80.93 -52.24 -93.11
C ASN A 62 79.72 -52.85 -92.40
N ILE A 63 79.46 -54.16 -92.60
CA ILE A 63 78.39 -54.86 -91.88
C ILE A 63 78.68 -54.87 -90.38
N ALA A 64 79.89 -55.24 -89.94
CA ALA A 64 80.22 -55.29 -88.52
C ALA A 64 80.02 -53.93 -87.82
N SER A 65 80.62 -52.86 -88.36
CA SER A 65 80.56 -51.54 -87.72
C SER A 65 79.19 -50.87 -87.76
N SER A 66 78.47 -50.97 -88.88
CA SER A 66 77.15 -50.35 -89.01
C SER A 66 76.05 -51.11 -88.28
N VAL A 67 76.11 -52.45 -88.27
CA VAL A 67 75.11 -53.27 -87.58
C VAL A 67 75.31 -53.19 -86.07
N ASP A 68 76.54 -53.30 -85.56
CA ASP A 68 76.78 -53.27 -84.11
C ASP A 68 76.41 -51.92 -83.50
N SER A 69 76.73 -50.81 -84.17
CA SER A 69 76.38 -49.46 -83.71
C SER A 69 74.86 -49.20 -83.74
N ALA A 70 74.19 -49.61 -84.82
CA ALA A 70 72.74 -49.48 -84.93
C ALA A 70 72.01 -50.36 -83.91
N LEU A 71 72.50 -51.58 -83.68
CA LEU A 71 71.93 -52.52 -82.71
C LEU A 71 72.11 -52.01 -81.27
N ALA A 72 73.30 -51.52 -80.91
CA ALA A 72 73.56 -50.96 -79.58
C ALA A 72 72.69 -49.71 -79.29
N SER A 73 72.56 -48.80 -80.26
CA SER A 73 71.69 -47.61 -80.12
C SER A 73 70.22 -47.98 -80.02
N GLY A 74 69.76 -48.93 -80.86
CA GLY A 74 68.39 -49.44 -80.80
C GLY A 74 68.06 -50.10 -79.46
N LEU A 75 68.96 -50.94 -78.93
CA LEU A 75 68.80 -51.56 -77.61
C LEU A 75 68.78 -50.53 -76.48
N ALA A 76 69.64 -49.50 -76.53
CA ALA A 76 69.64 -48.44 -75.53
C ALA A 76 68.34 -47.62 -75.55
N GLY A 77 67.83 -47.30 -76.75
CA GLY A 77 66.53 -46.63 -76.90
C GLY A 77 65.36 -47.47 -76.41
N ILE A 78 65.39 -48.79 -76.65
CA ILE A 78 64.40 -49.74 -76.11
C ILE A 78 64.46 -49.75 -74.59
N ASN A 79 65.64 -49.84 -73.97
CA ASN A 79 65.78 -49.82 -72.51
C ASN A 79 65.22 -48.51 -71.91
N ALA A 80 65.55 -47.36 -72.50
CA ALA A 80 65.03 -46.08 -72.02
C ALA A 80 63.49 -45.97 -72.13
N ALA A 81 62.91 -46.52 -73.20
CA ALA A 81 61.46 -46.60 -73.34
C ALA A 81 60.83 -47.56 -72.32
N VAL A 82 61.47 -48.70 -72.05
CA VAL A 82 61.05 -49.67 -71.03
C VAL A 82 61.11 -49.05 -69.63
N ASP A 83 62.18 -48.35 -69.27
CA ASP A 83 62.31 -47.68 -67.98
C ASP A 83 61.23 -46.61 -67.78
N ASN A 84 60.91 -45.84 -68.83
CA ASN A 84 59.84 -44.84 -68.78
C ASN A 84 58.47 -45.49 -68.59
N LEU A 85 58.18 -46.56 -69.35
CA LEU A 85 56.94 -47.33 -69.21
C LEU A 85 56.81 -47.94 -67.82
N GLN A 86 57.89 -48.49 -67.25
CA GLN A 86 57.90 -49.03 -65.89
C GLN A 86 57.56 -47.93 -64.87
N SER A 87 58.18 -46.76 -64.98
CA SER A 87 57.86 -45.63 -64.08
C SER A 87 56.43 -45.13 -64.22
N GLN A 88 55.85 -45.14 -65.43
CA GLN A 88 54.43 -44.80 -65.62
C GLN A 88 53.51 -45.87 -65.03
N ILE A 89 53.86 -47.16 -65.18
CA ILE A 89 53.12 -48.28 -64.59
C ILE A 89 53.15 -48.21 -63.06
N ASP A 90 54.31 -47.91 -62.46
CA ASP A 90 54.47 -47.79 -61.01
C ASP A 90 53.69 -46.59 -60.41
N GLY A 91 53.38 -45.57 -61.23
CA GLY A 91 52.57 -44.41 -60.83
C GLY A 91 51.06 -44.59 -61.03
N ILE A 92 50.62 -45.68 -61.66
CA ILE A 92 49.21 -46.02 -61.79
C ILE A 92 48.79 -46.74 -60.50
N ALA A 93 47.69 -46.28 -59.89
CA ALA A 93 47.13 -46.92 -58.71
C ALA A 93 46.94 -48.42 -58.96
N SER A 94 47.43 -49.24 -58.02
CA SER A 94 47.31 -50.68 -58.07
C SER A 94 45.85 -51.12 -58.06
N SER A 95 45.58 -52.33 -58.54
CA SER A 95 44.25 -52.94 -58.47
C SER A 95 43.71 -52.99 -57.04
N GLU A 96 44.60 -53.15 -56.07
CA GLU A 96 44.34 -53.19 -54.64
C GLU A 96 43.91 -51.82 -54.10
N GLU A 97 44.61 -50.74 -54.49
CA GLU A 97 44.24 -49.37 -54.13
C GLU A 97 42.90 -48.95 -54.75
N VAL A 98 42.66 -49.29 -56.02
CA VAL A 98 41.38 -49.02 -56.69
C VAL A 98 40.23 -49.81 -56.05
N ALA A 99 40.47 -51.07 -55.65
CA ALA A 99 39.49 -51.88 -54.93
C ALA A 99 39.18 -51.29 -53.53
N SER A 100 40.20 -50.76 -52.83
CA SER A 100 40.01 -50.08 -51.54
C SER A 100 39.14 -48.83 -51.68
N ILE A 101 39.41 -47.97 -52.68
CA ILE A 101 38.59 -46.77 -52.94
C ILE A 101 37.15 -47.17 -53.28
N GLN A 102 36.95 -48.21 -54.10
CA GLN A 102 35.61 -48.70 -54.42
C GLN A 102 34.88 -49.23 -53.18
N SER A 103 35.59 -49.91 -52.27
CA SER A 103 35.05 -50.34 -50.98
C SER A 103 34.65 -49.16 -50.11
N ASP A 104 35.52 -48.15 -49.98
CA ASP A 104 35.25 -46.93 -49.18
C ASP A 104 34.07 -46.14 -49.75
N VAL A 105 33.96 -46.02 -51.07
CA VAL A 105 32.80 -45.39 -51.74
C VAL A 105 31.53 -46.19 -51.49
N THR A 106 31.61 -47.52 -51.53
CA THR A 106 30.45 -48.39 -51.25
C THR A 106 30.01 -48.26 -49.79
N ALA A 107 30.96 -48.19 -48.85
CA ALA A 107 30.70 -47.95 -47.44
C ALA A 107 30.07 -46.57 -47.22
N ALA A 108 30.64 -45.50 -47.80
CA ALA A 108 30.07 -44.15 -47.71
C ALA A 108 28.68 -44.04 -48.34
N GLN A 109 28.42 -44.77 -49.43
CA GLN A 109 27.07 -44.87 -50.03
C GLN A 109 26.09 -45.60 -49.11
N ALA A 110 26.53 -46.65 -48.42
CA ALA A 110 25.73 -47.34 -47.41
C ALA A 110 25.43 -46.42 -46.22
N ASP A 111 26.45 -45.73 -45.68
CA ASP A 111 26.32 -44.76 -44.59
C ASP A 111 25.36 -43.61 -44.96
N LEU A 112 25.49 -43.05 -46.18
CA LEU A 112 24.58 -42.01 -46.67
C LEU A 112 23.15 -42.53 -46.82
N THR A 113 22.97 -43.76 -47.31
CA THR A 113 21.66 -44.39 -47.45
C THR A 113 21.02 -44.63 -46.08
N GLU A 114 21.80 -45.07 -45.10
CA GLU A 114 21.36 -45.22 -43.71
C GLU A 114 20.96 -43.87 -43.10
N LEU A 115 21.78 -42.83 -43.24
CA LEU A 115 21.46 -41.48 -42.76
C LEU A 115 20.21 -40.89 -43.41
N LEU A 116 20.01 -41.10 -44.72
CA LEU A 116 18.83 -40.63 -45.44
C LEU A 116 17.55 -41.38 -45.01
N ASN A 117 17.65 -42.68 -44.74
CA ASN A 117 16.52 -43.48 -44.25
C ASN A 117 16.21 -43.20 -42.77
N ASN A 118 17.21 -42.85 -41.97
CA ASN A 118 17.09 -42.46 -40.57
C ASN A 118 16.80 -40.97 -40.36
N SER A 119 16.69 -40.18 -41.43
CA SER A 119 16.32 -38.77 -41.32
C SER A 119 14.87 -38.62 -40.86
N ASN A 120 14.72 -38.32 -39.57
CA ASN A 120 13.44 -38.15 -38.89
C ASN A 120 12.89 -36.71 -39.01
N VAL A 121 13.39 -35.91 -39.97
CA VAL A 121 13.03 -34.50 -40.14
C VAL A 121 12.18 -34.31 -41.40
N PHE A 122 10.93 -33.90 -41.22
CA PHE A 122 10.04 -33.46 -42.28
C PHE A 122 10.11 -31.94 -42.41
N THR A 123 10.36 -31.43 -43.62
CA THR A 123 10.43 -29.99 -43.90
C THR A 123 9.17 -29.54 -44.63
N GLY A 124 8.51 -28.51 -44.11
CA GLY A 124 7.23 -28.00 -44.61
C GLY A 124 6.06 -28.34 -43.69
N ASP A 125 4.88 -27.86 -44.06
CA ASP A 125 3.68 -28.01 -43.24
C ASP A 125 3.02 -29.37 -43.48
N LEU A 126 2.66 -30.07 -42.39
CA LEU A 126 1.90 -31.32 -42.41
C LEU A 126 0.42 -31.01 -42.16
N THR A 127 -0.37 -31.00 -43.23
CA THR A 127 -1.81 -30.69 -43.17
C THR A 127 -2.65 -31.93 -43.46
N VAL A 128 -3.56 -32.25 -42.53
CA VAL A 128 -4.51 -33.37 -42.63
C VAL A 128 -5.93 -32.83 -42.44
N THR A 129 -6.59 -32.48 -43.54
CA THR A 129 -7.99 -32.03 -43.57
C THR A 129 -8.92 -32.96 -44.36
N THR A 130 -8.36 -34.02 -44.96
CA THR A 130 -9.08 -35.02 -45.75
C THR A 130 -8.49 -36.43 -45.53
N ALA A 131 -9.28 -37.48 -45.79
CA ALA A 131 -8.80 -38.86 -45.71
C ALA A 131 -7.61 -39.16 -46.66
N SER A 132 -7.53 -38.49 -47.82
CA SER A 132 -6.40 -38.62 -48.75
C SER A 132 -5.10 -38.06 -48.16
N GLN A 133 -5.17 -36.91 -47.48
CA GLN A 133 -4.01 -36.34 -46.78
C GLN A 133 -3.59 -37.18 -45.57
N LEU A 134 -4.55 -37.81 -44.87
CA LEU A 134 -4.24 -38.75 -43.79
C LEU A 134 -3.45 -39.97 -44.31
N ASN A 135 -3.85 -40.54 -45.45
CA ASN A 135 -3.12 -41.63 -46.09
C ASN A 135 -1.71 -41.19 -46.55
N ALA A 136 -1.57 -39.96 -47.06
CA ALA A 136 -0.26 -39.40 -47.39
C ALA A 136 0.62 -39.23 -46.13
N ALA A 137 0.06 -38.72 -45.03
CA ALA A 137 0.75 -38.57 -43.76
C ALA A 137 1.23 -39.91 -43.19
N LEU A 138 0.41 -40.96 -43.31
CA LEU A 138 0.80 -42.33 -42.95
C LEU A 138 1.98 -42.86 -43.77
N ALA A 139 2.03 -42.53 -45.06
CA ALA A 139 3.08 -42.97 -45.97
C ALA A 139 4.45 -42.34 -45.66
N TYR A 140 4.50 -41.18 -44.99
CA TYR A 140 5.75 -40.59 -44.54
C TYR A 140 6.47 -41.40 -43.45
N GLY A 141 5.79 -42.34 -42.78
CA GLY A 141 6.45 -43.25 -41.84
C GLY A 141 7.07 -42.51 -40.65
N THR A 142 8.31 -42.84 -40.31
CA THR A 142 9.10 -42.20 -39.23
C THR A 142 9.61 -40.80 -39.57
N LYS A 143 9.51 -40.37 -40.83
CA LYS A 143 10.06 -39.09 -41.30
C LYS A 143 9.41 -37.86 -40.66
N ILE A 144 8.22 -38.01 -40.08
CA ILE A 144 7.46 -36.94 -39.42
C ILE A 144 7.74 -36.82 -37.92
N ALA A 145 8.71 -37.56 -37.37
CA ALA A 145 9.03 -37.47 -35.96
C ALA A 145 9.51 -36.08 -35.52
N ILE A 146 10.15 -35.32 -36.40
CA ILE A 146 10.43 -33.91 -36.23
C ILE A 146 9.82 -33.17 -37.43
N VAL A 147 8.85 -32.28 -37.19
CA VAL A 147 8.24 -31.45 -38.24
C VAL A 147 8.79 -30.03 -38.16
N ASN A 148 9.62 -29.65 -39.14
CA ASN A 148 10.07 -28.29 -39.34
C ASN A 148 9.05 -27.49 -40.16
N GLY A 149 7.89 -27.26 -39.56
CA GLY A 149 6.72 -26.63 -40.16
C GLY A 149 5.54 -26.67 -39.21
N ASN A 150 4.38 -26.26 -39.70
CA ASN A 150 3.12 -26.37 -38.97
C ASN A 150 2.58 -27.79 -39.09
N VAL A 151 1.87 -28.26 -38.07
CA VAL A 151 1.06 -29.49 -38.11
C VAL A 151 -0.39 -29.08 -37.89
N ASP A 152 -1.27 -29.35 -38.85
CA ASP A 152 -2.69 -28.99 -38.76
C ASP A 152 -3.59 -30.19 -39.11
N PHE A 153 -4.34 -30.64 -38.11
CA PHE A 153 -5.34 -31.70 -38.22
C PHE A 153 -6.74 -31.11 -38.10
N GLN A 154 -7.55 -31.27 -39.15
CA GLN A 154 -8.99 -31.00 -39.14
C GLN A 154 -9.71 -32.33 -39.35
N VAL A 155 -10.02 -33.01 -38.25
CA VAL A 155 -10.51 -34.40 -38.27
C VAL A 155 -12.04 -34.41 -38.22
N ASP A 156 -12.65 -35.08 -39.18
CA ASP A 156 -14.08 -35.34 -39.22
C ASP A 156 -14.39 -36.85 -39.14
N ALA A 157 -15.67 -37.19 -39.12
CA ALA A 157 -16.12 -38.58 -39.00
C ALA A 157 -15.83 -39.44 -40.24
N SER A 158 -15.41 -38.86 -41.37
CA SER A 158 -15.03 -39.60 -42.58
C SER A 158 -13.62 -40.20 -42.50
N MET A 159 -12.80 -39.72 -41.57
CA MET A 159 -11.42 -40.20 -41.37
C MET A 159 -11.37 -41.38 -40.39
N ASN A 160 -10.45 -42.33 -40.62
CA ASN A 160 -10.20 -43.43 -39.68
C ASN A 160 -9.37 -42.92 -38.48
N ILE A 161 -9.95 -42.99 -37.28
CA ILE A 161 -9.31 -42.43 -36.09
C ILE A 161 -8.05 -43.20 -35.64
N ASP A 162 -7.98 -44.51 -35.87
CA ASP A 162 -6.77 -45.30 -35.58
C ASP A 162 -5.59 -44.85 -36.45
N SER A 163 -5.87 -44.52 -37.70
CA SER A 163 -4.91 -43.93 -38.63
C SER A 163 -4.46 -42.54 -38.16
N VAL A 164 -5.39 -41.70 -37.69
CA VAL A 164 -5.07 -40.39 -37.09
C VAL A 164 -4.15 -40.57 -35.87
N GLN A 165 -4.50 -41.47 -34.94
CA GLN A 165 -3.70 -41.79 -33.77
C GLN A 165 -2.31 -42.31 -34.13
N LYS A 166 -2.18 -43.12 -35.19
CA LYS A 166 -0.87 -43.59 -35.69
C LYS A 166 0.01 -42.47 -36.22
N VAL A 167 -0.57 -41.51 -36.95
CA VAL A 167 0.20 -40.35 -37.43
C VAL A 167 0.61 -39.47 -36.26
N ILE A 168 -0.32 -39.13 -35.36
CA ILE A 168 -0.02 -38.34 -34.15
C ILE A 168 1.02 -39.01 -33.28
N GLY A 169 0.92 -40.33 -33.06
CA GLY A 169 1.89 -41.09 -32.29
C GLY A 169 3.29 -41.17 -32.92
N ARG A 170 3.47 -40.73 -34.16
CA ARG A 170 4.81 -40.59 -34.76
C ARG A 170 5.41 -39.22 -34.56
N LEU A 171 4.62 -38.20 -34.22
CA LEU A 171 5.09 -36.83 -34.01
C LEU A 171 5.83 -36.73 -32.66
N GLY A 172 7.04 -36.17 -32.69
CA GLY A 172 7.85 -35.85 -31.52
C GLY A 172 7.96 -34.35 -31.31
N THR A 173 8.74 -33.66 -32.15
CA THR A 173 8.94 -32.20 -32.05
C THR A 173 8.31 -31.48 -33.23
N VAL A 174 7.49 -30.47 -32.96
CA VAL A 174 6.93 -29.57 -33.99
C VAL A 174 7.59 -28.21 -33.83
N VAL A 175 8.36 -27.77 -34.82
CA VAL A 175 9.13 -26.52 -34.69
C VAL A 175 8.23 -25.29 -34.64
N LYS A 176 7.08 -25.32 -35.35
CA LYS A 176 6.09 -24.22 -35.35
C LYS A 176 4.83 -24.63 -34.58
N ASP A 177 3.65 -24.40 -35.14
CA ASP A 177 2.39 -24.60 -34.47
C ASP A 177 1.84 -26.02 -34.71
N PHE A 178 1.26 -26.62 -33.67
CA PHE A 178 0.49 -27.85 -33.75
C PHE A 178 -0.99 -27.52 -33.48
N SER A 179 -1.86 -27.90 -34.41
CA SER A 179 -3.30 -27.71 -34.34
C SER A 179 -4.02 -29.04 -34.53
N TYR A 180 -4.90 -29.40 -33.61
CA TYR A 180 -5.83 -30.51 -33.77
C TYR A 180 -7.25 -30.05 -33.46
N VAL A 181 -8.12 -30.20 -34.46
CA VAL A 181 -9.52 -29.78 -34.39
C VAL A 181 -10.42 -30.92 -34.85
N ALA A 182 -11.20 -31.46 -33.92
CA ALA A 182 -12.32 -32.35 -34.22
C ALA A 182 -13.52 -31.53 -34.70
N ALA A 183 -14.04 -31.87 -35.87
CA ALA A 183 -15.18 -31.17 -36.49
C ALA A 183 -16.49 -31.32 -35.68
N SER A 184 -16.64 -32.41 -34.92
CA SER A 184 -17.83 -32.66 -34.09
C SER A 184 -17.51 -33.50 -32.87
N SER A 185 -18.43 -33.53 -31.90
CA SER A 185 -18.28 -34.33 -30.68
C SER A 185 -18.44 -35.85 -30.86
N SER A 186 -18.64 -36.31 -32.11
CA SER A 186 -18.74 -37.72 -32.49
C SER A 186 -17.40 -38.33 -32.90
N VAL A 187 -16.40 -37.51 -33.21
CA VAL A 187 -15.03 -37.96 -33.45
C VAL A 187 -14.45 -38.47 -32.13
N SER A 188 -13.96 -39.71 -32.12
CA SER A 188 -13.34 -40.31 -30.93
C SER A 188 -12.04 -39.57 -30.58
N ALA A 189 -11.73 -39.46 -29.29
CA ALA A 189 -10.52 -38.79 -28.82
C ALA A 189 -9.24 -39.55 -29.16
N VAL A 190 -8.15 -38.81 -29.32
CA VAL A 190 -6.78 -39.32 -29.50
C VAL A 190 -5.87 -38.75 -28.40
N THR A 191 -4.72 -39.38 -28.20
CA THR A 191 -3.66 -38.89 -27.29
C THR A 191 -2.48 -38.33 -28.06
N PHE A 192 -1.76 -37.41 -27.42
CA PHE A 192 -0.65 -36.65 -28.00
C PHE A 192 0.65 -36.86 -27.20
N ASP A 193 0.73 -37.97 -26.47
CA ASP A 193 1.73 -38.20 -25.43
C ASP A 193 3.18 -38.28 -25.95
N ASN A 194 3.39 -38.49 -27.25
CA ASN A 194 4.72 -38.53 -27.86
C ASN A 194 5.26 -37.15 -28.26
N ILE A 195 4.40 -36.12 -28.28
CA ILE A 195 4.82 -34.75 -28.62
C ILE A 195 5.59 -34.16 -27.44
N THR A 196 6.86 -33.78 -27.67
CA THR A 196 7.77 -33.28 -26.63
C THR A 196 7.96 -31.76 -26.66
N GLY A 197 7.75 -31.10 -27.80
CA GLY A 197 7.92 -29.65 -27.91
C GLY A 197 7.21 -29.05 -29.11
N VAL A 198 6.60 -27.87 -28.92
CA VAL A 198 5.84 -27.12 -29.93
C VAL A 198 6.00 -25.61 -29.72
N THR A 199 5.88 -24.76 -30.75
CA THR A 199 5.78 -23.31 -30.53
C THR A 199 4.40 -22.93 -29.98
N SER A 200 3.33 -23.16 -30.75
CA SER A 200 1.95 -22.97 -30.24
C SER A 200 1.12 -24.24 -30.41
N LEU A 201 0.46 -24.67 -29.34
CA LEU A 201 -0.43 -25.84 -29.32
C LEU A 201 -1.88 -25.35 -29.37
N THR A 202 -2.69 -25.84 -30.32
CA THR A 202 -4.14 -25.65 -30.36
C THR A 202 -4.85 -26.99 -30.36
N ILE A 203 -5.80 -27.19 -29.44
CA ILE A 203 -6.55 -28.45 -29.32
C ILE A 203 -8.06 -28.21 -29.16
N LYS A 204 -8.86 -28.95 -29.92
CA LYS A 204 -10.31 -29.07 -29.79
C LYS A 204 -10.72 -30.51 -30.04
N GLN A 205 -11.12 -31.25 -29.01
CA GLN A 205 -11.68 -32.60 -29.17
C GLN A 205 -12.72 -32.97 -28.12
N ALA A 206 -13.56 -33.95 -28.42
CA ALA A 206 -14.49 -34.52 -27.46
C ALA A 206 -13.82 -35.68 -26.73
N GLY A 207 -13.20 -35.38 -25.58
CA GLY A 207 -12.50 -36.32 -24.72
C GLY A 207 -11.24 -35.70 -24.13
N ASP A 208 -10.42 -36.50 -23.46
CA ASP A 208 -9.30 -36.02 -22.64
C ASP A 208 -8.19 -35.37 -23.47
N TYR A 209 -7.57 -34.31 -22.93
CA TYR A 209 -6.41 -33.65 -23.55
C TYR A 209 -5.13 -34.20 -22.93
N SER A 210 -4.60 -35.29 -23.50
CA SER A 210 -3.39 -35.96 -22.98
C SER A 210 -2.14 -35.57 -23.76
N PHE A 211 -1.25 -34.80 -23.11
CA PHE A 211 0.07 -34.37 -23.60
C PHE A 211 1.15 -34.76 -22.58
N LYS A 212 1.21 -36.04 -22.21
CA LYS A 212 2.10 -36.52 -21.14
C LYS A 212 3.59 -36.28 -21.39
N GLY A 213 4.01 -36.27 -22.66
CA GLY A 213 5.41 -36.04 -23.05
C GLY A 213 5.77 -34.57 -23.32
N LEU A 214 4.80 -33.65 -23.33
CA LEU A 214 5.07 -32.26 -23.74
C LEU A 214 5.93 -31.56 -22.68
N GLU A 215 7.17 -31.22 -23.02
CA GLU A 215 8.12 -30.57 -22.12
C GLU A 215 8.09 -29.04 -22.24
N SER A 216 7.84 -28.50 -23.45
CA SER A 216 7.81 -27.07 -23.68
C SER A 216 6.79 -26.65 -24.75
N ALA A 217 6.12 -25.51 -24.48
CA ALA A 217 5.31 -24.79 -25.46
C ALA A 217 5.43 -23.29 -25.22
N THR A 218 5.35 -22.43 -26.24
CA THR A 218 5.24 -20.98 -26.00
C THR A 218 3.80 -20.65 -25.60
N ASN A 219 2.83 -21.04 -26.43
CA ASN A 219 1.40 -20.81 -26.21
C ASN A 219 0.61 -22.12 -26.24
N VAL A 220 -0.38 -22.25 -25.38
CA VAL A 220 -1.31 -23.38 -25.37
C VAL A 220 -2.74 -22.86 -25.42
N PHE A 221 -3.43 -23.15 -26.52
CA PHE A 221 -4.82 -22.81 -26.79
C PHE A 221 -5.70 -24.04 -26.61
N LEU A 222 -6.50 -24.04 -25.55
CA LEU A 222 -7.45 -25.10 -25.23
C LEU A 222 -8.85 -24.63 -25.65
N ASN A 223 -9.41 -25.23 -26.70
CA ASN A 223 -10.76 -24.89 -27.11
C ASN A 223 -11.78 -25.51 -26.16
N ASP A 224 -12.74 -24.70 -25.73
CA ASP A 224 -13.81 -25.08 -24.81
C ASP A 224 -14.97 -25.81 -25.51
N GLY A 225 -14.91 -25.93 -26.84
CA GLY A 225 -15.79 -26.76 -27.62
C GLY A 225 -15.75 -28.20 -27.12
N PHE A 226 -16.91 -28.71 -26.71
CA PHE A 226 -17.07 -30.04 -26.10
C PHE A 226 -16.49 -30.17 -24.68
N LYS A 227 -16.23 -29.08 -23.95
CA LYS A 227 -15.73 -29.10 -22.56
C LYS A 227 -16.47 -30.02 -21.60
N SER A 228 -17.77 -30.26 -21.82
CA SER A 228 -18.57 -31.20 -21.01
C SER A 228 -18.14 -32.67 -21.15
N LYS A 229 -17.39 -33.00 -22.20
CA LYS A 229 -16.85 -34.34 -22.48
C LYS A 229 -15.35 -34.47 -22.15
N VAL A 230 -14.66 -33.39 -21.81
CA VAL A 230 -13.24 -33.42 -21.40
C VAL A 230 -13.20 -33.75 -19.92
N LYS A 231 -12.53 -34.85 -19.52
CA LYS A 231 -12.42 -35.26 -18.12
C LYS A 231 -11.02 -35.08 -17.57
N ILE A 232 -10.00 -35.22 -18.40
CA ILE A 232 -8.60 -35.06 -18.00
C ILE A 232 -7.91 -34.08 -18.93
N ILE A 233 -7.14 -33.15 -18.37
CA ILE A 233 -6.17 -32.31 -19.08
C ILE A 233 -4.80 -32.59 -18.46
N HIS A 234 -3.88 -33.14 -19.26
CA HIS A 234 -2.61 -33.66 -18.74
C HIS A 234 -1.39 -33.06 -19.44
N PHE A 235 -0.70 -32.16 -18.74
CA PHE A 235 0.59 -31.55 -19.11
C PHE A 235 1.69 -31.88 -18.09
N GLY A 236 1.69 -33.10 -17.55
CA GLY A 236 2.56 -33.48 -16.43
C GLY A 236 4.07 -33.34 -16.67
N ALA A 237 4.56 -33.37 -17.92
CA ALA A 237 5.97 -33.14 -18.26
C ALA A 237 6.32 -31.68 -18.62
N LEU A 238 5.32 -30.79 -18.70
CA LEU A 238 5.49 -29.41 -19.16
C LEU A 238 6.29 -28.61 -18.14
N LYS A 239 7.47 -28.14 -18.53
CA LYS A 239 8.39 -27.36 -17.69
C LYS A 239 8.24 -25.86 -17.92
N THR A 240 8.01 -25.46 -19.17
CA THR A 240 7.95 -24.05 -19.58
C THR A 240 6.75 -23.78 -20.47
N VAL A 241 5.98 -22.75 -20.13
CA VAL A 241 4.93 -22.18 -20.97
C VAL A 241 4.80 -20.68 -20.70
N THR A 242 4.59 -19.90 -21.76
CA THR A 242 4.38 -18.45 -21.62
C THR A 242 2.91 -18.16 -21.32
N LYS A 243 1.99 -18.84 -22.01
CA LYS A 243 0.56 -18.56 -21.87
C LYS A 243 -0.32 -19.79 -22.11
N PHE A 244 -1.23 -20.05 -21.17
CA PHE A 244 -2.44 -20.84 -21.41
C PHE A 244 -3.58 -19.91 -21.82
N THR A 245 -4.34 -20.31 -22.83
CA THR A 245 -5.53 -19.59 -23.28
C THR A 245 -6.67 -20.58 -23.42
N THR A 246 -7.79 -20.32 -22.76
CA THR A 246 -9.05 -21.03 -23.03
C THR A 246 -9.77 -20.30 -24.15
N VAL A 247 -9.96 -20.96 -25.29
CA VAL A 247 -10.65 -20.40 -26.46
C VAL A 247 -12.12 -20.77 -26.39
N THR A 248 -12.99 -19.77 -26.31
CA THR A 248 -14.44 -19.94 -26.24
C THR A 248 -15.10 -19.64 -27.59
N SER A 249 -16.39 -19.95 -27.74
CA SER A 249 -17.13 -19.60 -28.96
C SER A 249 -17.24 -18.08 -29.19
N THR A 250 -17.00 -17.26 -28.17
CA THR A 250 -17.19 -15.80 -28.20
C THR A 250 -15.88 -15.02 -28.01
N GLY A 251 -14.74 -15.68 -27.82
CA GLY A 251 -13.46 -15.01 -27.59
C GLY A 251 -12.40 -15.93 -26.98
N SER A 252 -11.48 -15.36 -26.21
CA SER A 252 -10.39 -16.08 -25.55
C SER A 252 -10.11 -15.51 -24.17
N ASP A 253 -9.95 -16.39 -23.19
CA ASP A 253 -9.48 -16.05 -21.85
C ASP A 253 -7.99 -16.36 -21.75
N ASP A 254 -7.17 -15.32 -21.69
CA ASP A 254 -5.73 -15.43 -21.49
C ASP A 254 -5.40 -15.77 -20.03
N HIS A 255 -4.29 -16.49 -19.84
CA HIS A 255 -3.87 -17.07 -18.56
C HIS A 255 -4.96 -17.95 -17.92
N ALA A 256 -5.60 -18.79 -18.71
CA ALA A 256 -6.75 -19.55 -18.23
C ALA A 256 -6.84 -20.98 -18.76
N ILE A 257 -7.15 -21.91 -17.87
CA ILE A 257 -7.64 -23.26 -18.15
C ILE A 257 -9.01 -23.37 -17.46
N ILE A 258 -10.10 -23.21 -18.22
CA ILE A 258 -11.47 -23.16 -17.69
C ILE A 258 -12.32 -24.29 -18.27
N PHE A 259 -12.38 -25.40 -17.55
CA PHE A 259 -13.10 -26.62 -17.93
C PHE A 259 -13.88 -27.20 -16.73
N PRO A 260 -15.09 -26.69 -16.41
CA PRO A 260 -15.87 -27.03 -15.21
C PRO A 260 -16.45 -28.45 -15.19
N LYS A 261 -15.92 -29.36 -16.02
CA LYS A 261 -16.30 -30.78 -16.10
C LYS A 261 -15.07 -31.71 -16.10
N VAL A 262 -13.87 -31.14 -16.03
CA VAL A 262 -12.59 -31.84 -15.87
C VAL A 262 -12.44 -32.26 -14.42
N THR A 263 -12.05 -33.51 -14.18
CA THR A 263 -11.78 -34.04 -12.84
C THR A 263 -10.29 -34.02 -12.51
N GLU A 264 -9.42 -33.99 -13.52
CA GLU A 264 -7.96 -33.97 -13.32
C GLU A 264 -7.27 -32.96 -14.24
N LEU A 265 -6.49 -32.06 -13.63
CA LEU A 265 -5.58 -31.15 -14.33
C LEU A 265 -4.14 -31.38 -13.84
N HIS A 266 -3.24 -31.79 -14.73
CA HIS A 266 -1.84 -32.05 -14.39
C HIS A 266 -0.91 -30.99 -14.96
N LEU A 267 -0.30 -30.20 -14.08
CA LEU A 267 0.78 -29.24 -14.32
C LEU A 267 2.02 -29.62 -13.49
N THR A 268 2.21 -30.91 -13.23
CA THR A 268 3.09 -31.47 -12.20
C THR A 268 4.55 -31.02 -12.30
N SER A 269 5.08 -30.79 -13.51
CA SER A 269 6.46 -30.35 -13.73
C SER A 269 6.61 -28.86 -14.02
N LEU A 270 5.51 -28.10 -14.03
CA LEU A 270 5.54 -26.67 -14.36
C LEU A 270 6.15 -25.91 -13.18
N GLN A 271 7.40 -25.48 -13.33
CA GLN A 271 8.12 -24.80 -12.25
C GLN A 271 7.73 -23.34 -12.12
N ARG A 272 7.50 -22.64 -13.25
CA ARG A 272 7.17 -21.21 -13.25
C ARG A 272 6.12 -20.88 -14.30
N TYR A 273 5.22 -19.97 -13.94
CA TYR A 273 4.30 -19.30 -14.85
C TYR A 273 4.46 -17.78 -14.69
N ALA A 274 4.61 -17.05 -15.80
CA ALA A 274 4.91 -15.62 -15.80
C ALA A 274 3.82 -14.81 -16.50
N GLY A 275 3.88 -13.47 -16.36
CA GLY A 275 2.97 -12.55 -17.04
C GLY A 275 1.59 -12.40 -16.40
N THR A 276 1.36 -13.02 -15.23
CA THR A 276 0.12 -12.82 -14.46
C THR A 276 0.15 -11.51 -13.69
N SER A 277 -1.01 -10.90 -13.48
CA SER A 277 -1.22 -9.77 -12.57
C SER A 277 -2.42 -10.03 -11.67
N SER A 278 -2.62 -9.21 -10.63
CA SER A 278 -3.81 -9.33 -9.76
C SER A 278 -5.13 -9.19 -10.52
N GLY A 279 -5.15 -8.37 -11.58
CA GLY A 279 -6.31 -8.23 -12.48
C GLY A 279 -6.44 -9.33 -13.55
N ASN A 280 -5.39 -10.10 -13.78
CA ASN A 280 -5.37 -11.20 -14.74
C ASN A 280 -4.51 -12.38 -14.23
N PRO A 281 -4.98 -13.10 -13.20
CA PRO A 281 -4.25 -14.22 -12.61
C PRO A 281 -4.26 -15.43 -13.56
N LEU A 282 -3.40 -16.42 -13.29
CA LEU A 282 -3.54 -17.75 -13.86
C LEU A 282 -4.81 -18.41 -13.26
N LYS A 283 -5.86 -18.53 -14.09
CA LYS A 283 -7.14 -19.12 -13.73
C LYS A 283 -7.11 -20.62 -14.02
N LEU A 284 -7.30 -21.42 -12.98
CA LEU A 284 -7.38 -22.87 -13.06
C LEU A 284 -8.74 -23.29 -12.51
N HIS A 285 -9.69 -23.54 -13.40
CA HIS A 285 -11.07 -23.88 -13.06
C HIS A 285 -11.40 -25.26 -13.62
N ILE A 286 -11.60 -26.22 -12.73
CA ILE A 286 -12.03 -27.59 -13.04
C ILE A 286 -13.40 -27.90 -12.40
N ASP A 287 -13.95 -29.10 -12.59
CA ASP A 287 -15.22 -29.49 -11.95
C ASP A 287 -15.10 -29.42 -10.42
N GLU A 288 -16.18 -29.01 -9.77
CA GLU A 288 -16.27 -29.02 -8.32
C GLU A 288 -16.34 -30.47 -7.82
N GLY A 289 -15.34 -30.86 -7.03
CA GLY A 289 -15.25 -32.20 -6.48
C GLY A 289 -16.11 -32.40 -5.24
N THR A 290 -16.57 -33.63 -5.04
CA THR A 290 -17.23 -34.04 -3.79
C THR A 290 -16.36 -35.05 -3.07
N VAL A 291 -16.64 -35.35 -1.81
CA VAL A 291 -15.92 -36.40 -1.05
C VAL A 291 -15.99 -37.77 -1.76
N SER A 292 -17.07 -38.05 -2.49
CA SER A 292 -17.26 -39.31 -3.22
C SER A 292 -16.71 -39.30 -4.65
N ALA A 293 -16.46 -38.12 -5.23
CA ALA A 293 -15.95 -37.95 -6.58
C ALA A 293 -14.93 -36.81 -6.59
N PRO A 294 -13.67 -37.10 -6.20
CA PRO A 294 -12.69 -36.06 -6.02
C PRO A 294 -12.16 -35.54 -7.36
N THR A 295 -11.81 -34.26 -7.38
CA THR A 295 -11.18 -33.54 -8.47
C THR A 295 -9.85 -32.95 -8.00
N VAL A 296 -8.86 -32.94 -8.89
CA VAL A 296 -7.47 -32.64 -8.54
C VAL A 296 -6.84 -31.69 -9.55
N ILE A 297 -6.13 -30.69 -9.03
CA ILE A 297 -5.16 -29.90 -9.78
C ILE A 297 -3.76 -30.21 -9.24
N ALA A 298 -2.96 -30.95 -10.00
CA ALA A 298 -1.58 -31.28 -9.63
C ALA A 298 -0.62 -30.18 -10.11
N MET A 299 -0.10 -29.37 -9.18
CA MET A 299 0.80 -28.24 -9.47
C MET A 299 1.99 -28.13 -8.51
N GLY A 300 2.38 -29.21 -7.82
CA GLY A 300 3.34 -29.15 -6.71
C GLY A 300 4.78 -28.70 -7.05
N ALA A 301 5.12 -28.52 -8.31
CA ALA A 301 6.39 -27.92 -8.74
C ALA A 301 6.34 -26.40 -8.89
N LEU A 302 5.15 -25.80 -8.96
CA LEU A 302 4.97 -24.38 -9.24
C LEU A 302 5.51 -23.52 -8.10
N GLU A 303 6.38 -22.58 -8.43
CA GLU A 303 6.99 -21.61 -7.52
C GLU A 303 7.03 -20.20 -8.16
N ASP A 304 7.27 -19.19 -7.35
CA ASP A 304 7.33 -17.77 -7.73
C ASP A 304 8.78 -17.27 -7.89
N LYS A 305 9.73 -18.15 -8.21
CA LYS A 305 11.11 -17.77 -8.52
C LYS A 305 11.33 -17.48 -10.00
N ASP A 306 12.02 -16.39 -10.31
CA ASP A 306 12.41 -16.05 -11.68
C ASP A 306 13.60 -16.89 -12.14
N ALA A 307 14.04 -16.70 -13.39
CA ALA A 307 15.20 -17.42 -13.94
C ALA A 307 16.52 -17.14 -13.18
N SER A 308 16.58 -16.10 -12.35
CA SER A 308 17.71 -15.75 -11.48
C SER A 308 17.58 -16.32 -10.07
N GLY A 309 16.49 -17.04 -9.76
CA GLY A 309 16.18 -17.58 -8.44
C GLY A 309 15.63 -16.56 -7.44
N LYS A 310 15.24 -15.36 -7.89
CA LYS A 310 14.63 -14.33 -7.03
C LYS A 310 13.11 -14.45 -7.03
N GLN A 311 12.48 -14.06 -5.94
CA GLN A 311 11.02 -13.95 -5.87
C GLN A 311 10.52 -12.96 -6.94
N SER A 312 9.44 -13.33 -7.60
CA SER A 312 8.67 -12.49 -8.51
C SER A 312 7.22 -12.97 -8.50
N ASP A 313 6.29 -12.06 -8.25
CA ASP A 313 4.90 -12.36 -7.93
C ASP A 313 4.23 -13.33 -8.90
N LEU A 314 3.45 -14.24 -8.32
CA LEU A 314 2.57 -15.13 -9.04
C LEU A 314 1.13 -14.93 -8.56
N ASN A 315 0.24 -14.63 -9.50
CA ASN A 315 -1.17 -14.40 -9.21
C ASN A 315 -2.00 -15.60 -9.67
N LEU A 316 -2.69 -16.27 -8.75
CA LEU A 316 -3.44 -17.51 -8.99
C LEU A 316 -4.92 -17.37 -8.62
N SER A 317 -5.78 -17.97 -9.45
CA SER A 317 -7.19 -18.19 -9.14
C SER A 317 -7.51 -19.66 -9.35
N ILE A 318 -7.84 -20.37 -8.28
CA ILE A 318 -8.06 -21.81 -8.26
C ILE A 318 -9.52 -22.09 -7.91
N GLU A 319 -10.17 -22.89 -8.73
CA GLU A 319 -11.58 -23.25 -8.58
C GLU A 319 -11.83 -24.72 -8.89
N GLY A 320 -12.56 -25.40 -7.99
CA GLY A 320 -13.06 -26.76 -8.18
C GLY A 320 -12.34 -27.92 -7.47
N PRO A 321 -11.00 -27.94 -7.23
CA PRO A 321 -10.36 -29.12 -6.64
C PRO A 321 -10.85 -29.37 -5.21
N ASN A 322 -10.94 -30.63 -4.76
CA ASN A 322 -11.30 -30.89 -3.36
C ASN A 322 -10.29 -30.31 -2.39
N SER A 323 -9.01 -30.36 -2.74
CA SER A 323 -7.94 -29.87 -1.88
C SER A 323 -6.88 -29.12 -2.68
N VAL A 324 -6.39 -28.03 -2.11
CA VAL A 324 -5.22 -27.30 -2.62
C VAL A 324 -4.23 -27.05 -1.48
N ALA A 325 -2.95 -27.32 -1.75
CA ALA A 325 -1.86 -27.02 -0.83
C ALA A 325 -0.79 -26.21 -1.58
N ILE A 326 -0.48 -25.02 -1.09
CA ILE A 326 0.52 -24.11 -1.66
C ILE A 326 1.59 -23.85 -0.61
N THR A 327 2.84 -24.20 -0.93
CA THR A 327 3.99 -24.07 0.00
C THR A 327 5.25 -23.51 -0.65
N LYS A 328 5.22 -23.22 -1.96
CA LYS A 328 6.39 -22.78 -2.75
C LYS A 328 6.20 -21.43 -3.42
N ILE A 329 5.03 -20.82 -3.22
CA ILE A 329 4.69 -19.48 -3.70
C ILE A 329 4.72 -18.60 -2.46
N THR A 330 5.59 -17.61 -2.46
CA THR A 330 5.85 -16.77 -1.29
C THR A 330 5.10 -15.44 -1.35
N ASP A 331 4.75 -14.93 -2.53
CA ASP A 331 4.04 -13.66 -2.66
C ASP A 331 3.26 -13.54 -4.00
N GLY A 332 2.42 -12.50 -4.13
CA GLY A 332 1.48 -12.26 -5.21
C GLY A 332 0.02 -12.22 -4.71
N THR A 333 -0.90 -12.84 -5.45
CA THR A 333 -2.29 -13.00 -4.99
C THR A 333 -2.77 -14.43 -5.20
N ILE A 334 -3.50 -14.97 -4.22
CA ILE A 334 -4.12 -16.30 -4.32
C ILE A 334 -5.61 -16.17 -4.04
N LYS A 335 -6.41 -16.65 -4.98
CA LYS A 335 -7.86 -16.72 -4.88
C LYS A 335 -8.33 -18.18 -4.95
N VAL A 336 -9.15 -18.59 -4.00
CA VAL A 336 -9.71 -19.96 -3.93
C VAL A 336 -11.24 -19.92 -3.86
N ARG A 337 -11.90 -20.82 -4.60
CA ARG A 337 -13.36 -20.99 -4.68
C ARG A 337 -13.72 -22.46 -4.87
N ASN A 338 -14.82 -22.95 -4.30
CA ASN A 338 -15.29 -24.33 -4.50
C ASN A 338 -14.18 -25.35 -4.18
N VAL A 339 -13.58 -25.23 -2.98
CA VAL A 339 -12.48 -26.09 -2.51
C VAL A 339 -12.79 -26.59 -1.10
N ILE A 340 -12.95 -27.90 -0.90
CA ILE A 340 -13.27 -28.44 0.44
C ILE A 340 -12.18 -28.08 1.47
N THR A 341 -10.91 -28.18 1.10
CA THR A 341 -9.78 -27.86 2.00
C THR A 341 -8.68 -27.09 1.28
N ALA A 342 -8.38 -25.88 1.73
CA ALA A 342 -7.28 -25.07 1.21
C ALA A 342 -6.24 -24.82 2.32
N SER A 343 -4.97 -25.06 1.99
CA SER A 343 -3.83 -24.75 2.84
C SER A 343 -2.80 -23.91 2.07
N ILE A 344 -2.48 -22.73 2.58
CA ILE A 344 -1.56 -21.78 1.95
C ILE A 344 -0.51 -21.35 2.98
N ASN A 345 0.70 -21.89 2.86
CA ASN A 345 1.78 -21.65 3.82
C ASN A 345 3.00 -21.02 3.13
N GLY A 346 3.70 -20.16 3.88
CA GLY A 346 4.85 -19.39 3.46
C GLY A 346 4.53 -18.21 2.56
N PHE A 347 3.25 -17.78 2.51
CA PHE A 347 2.75 -16.78 1.57
C PHE A 347 2.40 -15.47 2.27
N THR A 348 3.05 -14.37 1.88
CA THR A 348 2.84 -13.02 2.44
C THR A 348 2.02 -12.10 1.55
N GLY A 349 1.52 -12.60 0.42
CA GLY A 349 0.69 -11.84 -0.52
C GLY A 349 -0.80 -11.81 -0.13
N GLY A 350 -1.62 -11.26 -1.03
CA GLY A 350 -3.07 -11.15 -0.81
C GLY A 350 -3.82 -12.47 -0.97
N ILE A 351 -4.52 -12.93 0.06
CA ILE A 351 -5.36 -14.13 0.03
C ILE A 351 -6.84 -13.75 -0.08
N THR A 352 -7.56 -14.36 -1.02
CA THR A 352 -9.01 -14.26 -1.16
C THR A 352 -9.67 -15.64 -1.08
N VAL A 353 -10.51 -15.85 -0.08
CA VAL A 353 -11.34 -17.03 0.11
C VAL A 353 -12.77 -16.68 -0.30
N MET A 354 -13.37 -17.54 -1.13
CA MET A 354 -14.73 -17.35 -1.65
C MET A 354 -15.63 -18.53 -1.33
N ASP A 355 -16.87 -18.50 -1.84
CA ASP A 355 -17.88 -19.54 -1.68
C ASP A 355 -17.34 -20.93 -2.08
N GLY A 356 -17.94 -21.95 -1.48
CA GLY A 356 -17.59 -23.35 -1.62
C GLY A 356 -16.28 -23.75 -0.92
N VAL A 357 -15.58 -22.82 -0.27
CA VAL A 357 -14.43 -23.16 0.57
C VAL A 357 -14.89 -23.54 1.97
N GLN A 358 -14.66 -24.78 2.40
CA GLN A 358 -15.13 -25.27 3.70
C GLN A 358 -14.08 -25.19 4.81
N ASN A 359 -12.82 -25.48 4.52
CA ASN A 359 -11.75 -25.45 5.51
C ASN A 359 -10.58 -24.67 4.96
N PHE A 360 -10.20 -23.60 5.65
CA PHE A 360 -9.08 -22.75 5.25
C PHE A 360 -8.01 -22.72 6.33
N SER A 361 -6.76 -22.97 5.92
CA SER A 361 -5.60 -22.85 6.79
C SER A 361 -4.48 -22.08 6.11
N ALA A 362 -3.77 -21.25 6.87
CA ALA A 362 -2.62 -20.53 6.35
C ALA A 362 -1.66 -20.08 7.45
N ASP A 363 -0.37 -20.04 7.15
CA ASP A 363 0.62 -19.31 7.96
C ASP A 363 1.04 -18.00 7.26
N ASN A 364 1.69 -17.11 8.01
CA ASN A 364 2.21 -15.85 7.48
C ASN A 364 1.16 -14.95 6.78
N VAL A 365 -0.08 -14.98 7.24
CA VAL A 365 -1.17 -14.19 6.66
C VAL A 365 -0.96 -12.71 6.95
N THR A 366 -0.75 -11.92 5.92
CA THR A 366 -0.67 -10.45 5.97
C THR A 366 -2.02 -9.80 5.68
N SER A 367 -2.79 -10.40 4.76
CA SER A 367 -4.15 -9.96 4.40
C SER A 367 -5.03 -11.14 3.98
N LEU A 368 -6.28 -11.11 4.44
CA LEU A 368 -7.28 -12.13 4.12
C LEU A 368 -8.62 -11.48 3.78
N THR A 369 -9.09 -11.67 2.55
CA THR A 369 -10.44 -11.32 2.12
C THR A 369 -11.31 -12.57 2.17
N HIS A 370 -12.32 -12.60 3.03
CA HIS A 370 -13.21 -13.75 3.25
C HIS A 370 -14.69 -13.35 3.41
N SER A 371 -15.07 -12.15 2.97
CA SER A 371 -16.44 -11.64 3.05
C SER A 371 -17.44 -12.37 2.13
N ALA A 372 -16.93 -13.15 1.19
CA ALA A 372 -17.71 -13.99 0.28
C ALA A 372 -17.43 -15.48 0.53
N ALA A 373 -16.98 -15.87 1.73
CA ALA A 373 -16.67 -17.25 2.08
C ALA A 373 -17.84 -17.89 2.85
N ASN A 374 -19.00 -18.00 2.20
CA ASN A 374 -20.26 -18.32 2.89
C ASN A 374 -20.30 -19.75 3.46
N ASP A 375 -19.56 -20.69 2.84
CA ASP A 375 -19.53 -22.12 3.21
C ASP A 375 -18.35 -22.48 4.15
N LEU A 376 -17.64 -21.48 4.70
CA LEU A 376 -16.45 -21.70 5.52
C LEU A 376 -16.85 -22.22 6.90
N LYS A 377 -16.40 -23.43 7.24
CA LYS A 377 -16.63 -24.12 8.53
C LYS A 377 -15.46 -23.98 9.49
N SER A 378 -14.24 -23.97 8.97
CA SER A 378 -13.03 -23.86 9.80
C SER A 378 -12.05 -22.84 9.24
N LEU A 379 -11.58 -21.96 10.13
CA LEU A 379 -10.50 -21.01 9.88
C LEU A 379 -9.34 -21.29 10.85
N ASP A 380 -8.16 -21.71 10.37
CA ASP A 380 -6.94 -21.87 11.17
C ASP A 380 -5.78 -21.07 10.56
N ILE A 381 -5.51 -19.87 11.09
CA ILE A 381 -4.52 -18.97 10.49
C ILE A 381 -3.52 -18.38 11.47
N THR A 382 -2.30 -18.17 10.98
CA THR A 382 -1.26 -17.39 11.68
C THR A 382 -1.04 -16.04 11.00
N GLY A 383 -1.44 -14.95 11.65
CA GLY A 383 -1.26 -13.59 11.17
C GLY A 383 0.16 -13.07 11.40
N VAL A 384 0.67 -12.28 10.46
CA VAL A 384 1.96 -11.59 10.57
C VAL A 384 1.83 -10.15 10.09
N VAL A 385 2.76 -9.31 10.50
CA VAL A 385 2.90 -7.96 9.93
C VAL A 385 3.37 -8.10 8.49
N ASP A 386 2.69 -7.40 7.58
CA ASP A 386 3.11 -7.29 6.19
C ASP A 386 4.55 -6.75 6.08
N PRO A 387 5.51 -7.53 5.52
CA PRO A 387 6.91 -7.10 5.39
C PRO A 387 7.10 -5.91 4.45
N ASP A 388 6.15 -5.63 3.55
CA ASP A 388 6.20 -4.51 2.60
C ASP A 388 5.59 -3.23 3.17
N THR A 389 4.92 -3.33 4.33
CA THR A 389 4.33 -2.16 5.00
C THR A 389 5.42 -1.37 5.73
N ALA A 390 5.50 -0.06 5.45
CA ALA A 390 6.44 0.83 6.12
C ALA A 390 6.28 0.79 7.64
N ALA A 391 7.39 0.92 8.39
CA ALA A 391 7.41 0.73 9.84
C ALA A 391 6.35 1.54 10.61
N ALA A 392 6.04 2.76 10.17
CA ALA A 392 5.04 3.65 10.76
C ALA A 392 3.57 3.21 10.51
N SER A 393 3.34 2.30 9.58
CA SER A 393 2.02 1.82 9.14
C SER A 393 1.77 0.35 9.50
N GLN A 394 2.71 -0.33 10.17
CA GLN A 394 2.61 -1.76 10.49
C GLN A 394 1.33 -2.12 11.27
N ALA A 395 0.81 -1.21 12.09
CA ALA A 395 -0.44 -1.43 12.82
C ALA A 395 -1.70 -1.42 11.91
N ALA A 396 -1.62 -0.81 10.73
CA ALA A 396 -2.66 -0.86 9.69
C ALA A 396 -2.49 -2.07 8.75
N GLY A 397 -1.28 -2.64 8.66
CA GLY A 397 -0.94 -3.80 7.82
C GLY A 397 -1.18 -5.16 8.47
N LEU A 398 -1.96 -5.22 9.55
CA LEU A 398 -2.35 -6.47 10.21
C LEU A 398 -3.71 -6.96 9.68
N PRO A 399 -3.91 -8.28 9.51
CA PRO A 399 -5.17 -8.83 9.06
C PRO A 399 -6.29 -8.61 10.10
N ALA A 400 -7.48 -8.22 9.64
CA ALA A 400 -8.70 -8.16 10.43
C ALA A 400 -9.61 -9.33 10.05
N ILE A 401 -10.10 -10.06 11.05
CA ILE A 401 -10.99 -11.21 10.87
C ILE A 401 -12.40 -10.79 11.29
N SER A 402 -13.39 -11.00 10.41
CA SER A 402 -14.75 -10.52 10.65
C SER A 402 -15.79 -11.44 10.00
N PHE A 403 -16.66 -11.98 10.84
CA PHE A 403 -17.81 -12.78 10.47
C PHE A 403 -19.06 -12.03 10.90
N THR A 404 -19.75 -11.34 9.98
CA THR A 404 -20.88 -10.43 10.33
C THR A 404 -22.10 -10.61 9.45
N SER A 405 -21.92 -10.57 8.12
CA SER A 405 -22.99 -10.79 7.16
C SER A 405 -22.46 -11.41 5.88
N GLY A 406 -23.13 -12.46 5.41
CA GLY A 406 -22.75 -13.19 4.20
C GLY A 406 -21.79 -14.34 4.46
N ASN A 407 -20.82 -14.20 5.37
CA ASN A 407 -19.75 -15.19 5.59
C ASN A 407 -19.80 -15.94 6.94
N ASN A 408 -20.86 -15.77 7.74
CA ASN A 408 -20.97 -16.27 9.11
C ASN A 408 -21.96 -17.44 9.29
N GLY A 409 -22.61 -17.91 8.23
CA GLY A 409 -23.66 -18.94 8.32
C GLY A 409 -23.14 -20.32 8.75
N ASP A 410 -21.99 -20.71 8.21
CA ASP A 410 -21.48 -22.09 8.33
C ASP A 410 -20.23 -22.21 9.23
N ILE A 411 -19.67 -21.10 9.73
CA ILE A 411 -18.43 -21.13 10.51
C ILE A 411 -18.64 -21.84 11.85
N GLU A 412 -17.88 -22.91 12.08
CA GLU A 412 -17.95 -23.76 13.26
C GLU A 412 -16.75 -23.53 14.21
N THR A 413 -15.56 -23.27 13.66
CA THR A 413 -14.34 -23.08 14.45
C THR A 413 -13.45 -21.95 13.92
N ILE A 414 -13.01 -21.07 14.82
CA ILE A 414 -12.03 -20.01 14.53
C ILE A 414 -10.78 -20.25 15.38
N LYS A 415 -9.63 -20.36 14.73
CA LYS A 415 -8.33 -20.51 15.38
C LYS A 415 -7.32 -19.52 14.83
N LEU A 416 -6.85 -18.62 15.69
CA LEU A 416 -5.97 -17.51 15.31
C LEU A 416 -4.67 -17.55 16.11
N ARG A 417 -3.53 -17.38 15.45
CA ARG A 417 -2.18 -17.26 16.06
C ARG A 417 -1.39 -16.12 15.46
N GLY A 418 -0.36 -15.62 16.13
CA GLY A 418 0.42 -14.49 15.62
C GLY A 418 -0.33 -13.16 15.78
N ALA A 419 -0.09 -12.20 14.89
CA ALA A 419 -0.56 -10.83 15.03
C ALA A 419 -1.79 -10.52 14.15
N PHE A 420 -2.82 -9.91 14.73
CA PHE A 420 -4.04 -9.48 14.04
C PHE A 420 -4.45 -8.06 14.45
N LYS A 421 -5.28 -7.42 13.63
CA LYS A 421 -5.88 -6.13 13.95
C LYS A 421 -7.06 -6.30 14.90
N SER A 422 -7.96 -7.24 14.62
CA SER A 422 -9.19 -7.49 15.39
C SER A 422 -9.76 -8.86 15.02
N LEU A 423 -10.61 -9.38 15.91
CA LEU A 423 -11.53 -10.49 15.63
C LEU A 423 -12.95 -10.00 15.93
N ASN A 424 -13.86 -10.12 14.98
CA ASN A 424 -15.27 -9.93 15.21
C ASN A 424 -16.02 -11.16 14.67
N SER A 425 -16.88 -11.73 15.50
CA SER A 425 -17.85 -12.76 15.11
C SER A 425 -19.22 -12.37 15.66
N ASP A 426 -20.05 -11.86 14.75
CA ASP A 426 -21.40 -11.44 15.02
C ASP A 426 -22.37 -12.39 14.30
N ASN A 427 -23.35 -12.91 15.04
CA ASN A 427 -24.42 -13.75 14.50
C ASN A 427 -23.91 -15.01 13.78
N ALA A 428 -22.75 -15.55 14.16
CA ALA A 428 -22.26 -16.82 13.64
C ALA A 428 -22.93 -17.98 14.40
N GLY A 429 -24.17 -18.29 14.04
CA GLY A 429 -25.00 -19.25 14.77
C GLY A 429 -24.36 -20.64 14.90
N SER A 430 -23.61 -21.09 13.90
CA SER A 430 -22.95 -22.40 13.89
C SER A 430 -21.61 -22.43 14.65
N LEU A 431 -21.12 -21.30 15.16
CA LEU A 431 -19.78 -21.18 15.75
C LEU A 431 -19.75 -21.86 17.11
N THR A 432 -18.98 -22.94 17.23
CA THR A 432 -18.87 -23.74 18.46
C THR A 432 -17.61 -23.44 19.29
N SER A 433 -16.54 -22.99 18.64
CA SER A 433 -15.25 -22.77 19.29
C SER A 433 -14.47 -21.59 18.71
N VAL A 434 -13.95 -20.75 19.60
CA VAL A 434 -12.97 -19.71 19.31
C VAL A 434 -11.71 -19.96 20.12
N ASP A 435 -10.59 -20.17 19.43
CA ASP A 435 -9.27 -20.38 20.03
C ASP A 435 -8.30 -19.32 19.52
N VAL A 436 -7.98 -18.35 20.37
CA VAL A 436 -7.03 -17.27 20.08
C VAL A 436 -5.79 -17.35 21.00
N ALA A 437 -5.54 -18.50 21.62
CA ALA A 437 -4.48 -18.69 22.59
C ALA A 437 -3.10 -18.28 22.04
N GLY A 438 -2.43 -17.36 22.74
CA GLY A 438 -1.12 -16.81 22.37
C GLY A 438 -1.12 -15.85 21.18
N ALA A 439 -2.27 -15.45 20.64
CA ALA A 439 -2.36 -14.42 19.60
C ALA A 439 -2.09 -13.01 20.15
N ASP A 440 -1.63 -12.09 19.31
CA ASP A 440 -1.47 -10.66 19.59
C ASP A 440 -2.49 -9.88 18.76
N ILE A 441 -3.66 -9.62 19.33
CA ILE A 441 -4.77 -8.95 18.67
C ILE A 441 -4.73 -7.47 19.07
N GLY A 442 -4.40 -6.60 18.12
CA GLY A 442 -4.12 -5.20 18.41
C GLY A 442 -5.31 -4.36 18.87
N GLY A 443 -6.53 -4.81 18.59
CA GLY A 443 -7.80 -4.16 18.90
C GLY A 443 -8.75 -5.08 19.66
N ALA A 444 -10.04 -4.98 19.33
CA ALA A 444 -11.12 -5.70 19.98
C ALA A 444 -11.21 -7.17 19.53
N ILE A 445 -11.64 -8.02 20.46
CA ILE A 445 -12.27 -9.31 20.18
C ILE A 445 -13.75 -9.16 20.51
N THR A 446 -14.62 -9.23 19.51
CA THR A 446 -16.07 -9.11 19.69
C THR A 446 -16.71 -10.44 19.29
N LEU A 447 -17.44 -11.05 20.22
CA LEU A 447 -18.15 -12.31 20.05
C LEU A 447 -19.61 -12.07 20.45
N THR A 448 -20.45 -11.74 19.48
CA THR A 448 -21.84 -11.35 19.73
C THR A 448 -22.84 -12.28 19.04
N SER A 449 -23.86 -12.73 19.76
CA SER A 449 -24.96 -13.54 19.20
C SER A 449 -24.51 -14.84 18.50
N ASN A 450 -23.45 -15.49 19.00
CA ASN A 450 -23.01 -16.80 18.51
C ASN A 450 -23.70 -17.88 19.37
N THR A 451 -24.87 -18.35 18.92
CA THR A 451 -25.77 -19.18 19.73
C THR A 451 -25.15 -20.49 20.18
N ASP A 452 -24.35 -21.13 19.31
CA ASP A 452 -23.79 -22.46 19.57
C ASP A 452 -22.37 -22.39 20.17
N LEU A 453 -21.88 -21.21 20.57
CA LEU A 453 -20.50 -21.03 21.08
C LEU A 453 -20.36 -21.65 22.47
N VAL A 454 -19.59 -22.74 22.57
CA VAL A 454 -19.38 -23.47 23.83
C VAL A 454 -17.99 -23.19 24.42
N THR A 455 -16.96 -22.97 23.58
CA THR A 455 -15.59 -22.83 24.07
C THR A 455 -14.90 -21.56 23.55
N LEU A 456 -14.37 -20.77 24.48
CA LEU A 456 -13.51 -19.62 24.23
C LEU A 456 -12.17 -19.81 24.94
N ASP A 457 -11.07 -19.86 24.18
CA ASP A 457 -9.71 -19.88 24.73
C ASP A 457 -8.93 -18.61 24.38
N VAL A 458 -8.66 -17.79 25.40
CA VAL A 458 -7.88 -16.54 25.32
C VAL A 458 -6.53 -16.65 26.07
N THR A 459 -6.06 -17.87 26.32
CA THR A 459 -4.86 -18.12 27.12
C THR A 459 -3.62 -17.46 26.53
N GLY A 460 -3.05 -16.50 27.27
CA GLY A 460 -1.85 -15.77 26.83
C GLY A 460 -2.08 -14.83 25.65
N THR A 461 -3.33 -14.60 25.23
CA THR A 461 -3.70 -13.66 24.18
C THR A 461 -3.44 -12.23 24.63
N LYS A 462 -2.92 -11.38 23.74
CA LYS A 462 -2.89 -9.93 23.97
C LYS A 462 -4.02 -9.25 23.23
N MET A 463 -4.68 -8.30 23.89
CA MET A 463 -5.86 -7.61 23.33
C MET A 463 -6.11 -6.24 23.94
N ALA A 464 -6.86 -5.38 23.25
CA ALA A 464 -7.28 -4.09 23.79
C ALA A 464 -8.60 -4.21 24.58
N SER A 465 -9.59 -4.88 23.99
CA SER A 465 -10.90 -5.12 24.60
C SER A 465 -11.45 -6.49 24.22
N ILE A 466 -12.35 -7.02 25.04
CA ILE A 466 -13.16 -8.20 24.74
C ILE A 466 -14.63 -7.93 25.02
N ASP A 467 -15.48 -8.27 24.04
CA ASP A 467 -16.93 -8.21 24.17
C ASP A 467 -17.46 -9.64 23.94
N ILE A 468 -18.20 -10.16 24.91
CA ILE A 468 -18.78 -11.51 24.89
C ILE A 468 -20.26 -11.33 25.17
N ASP A 469 -21.04 -11.13 24.11
CA ASP A 469 -22.44 -10.76 24.25
C ASP A 469 -23.39 -11.77 23.63
N THR A 470 -24.47 -12.08 24.33
CA THR A 470 -25.59 -12.89 23.82
C THR A 470 -25.18 -14.23 23.20
N ASN A 471 -24.12 -14.86 23.72
CA ASN A 471 -23.68 -16.20 23.32
C ASN A 471 -24.42 -17.24 24.18
N ALA A 472 -25.47 -17.82 23.62
CA ALA A 472 -26.46 -18.58 24.37
C ALA A 472 -25.88 -19.84 25.06
N ASP A 473 -25.00 -20.59 24.40
CA ASP A 473 -24.47 -21.88 24.90
C ASP A 473 -23.12 -21.77 25.65
N LEU A 474 -22.61 -20.56 25.88
CA LEU A 474 -21.30 -20.35 26.52
C LEU A 474 -21.43 -20.48 28.05
N GLU A 475 -20.94 -21.58 28.62
CA GLU A 475 -21.11 -21.88 30.06
C GLU A 475 -20.06 -21.22 30.97
N SER A 476 -18.86 -20.91 30.45
CA SER A 476 -17.80 -20.29 31.26
C SER A 476 -16.85 -19.45 30.44
N VAL A 477 -16.32 -18.40 31.07
CA VAL A 477 -15.32 -17.50 30.49
C VAL A 477 -14.12 -17.41 31.43
N ASN A 478 -12.92 -17.62 30.89
CA ASN A 478 -11.67 -17.45 31.62
C ASN A 478 -10.76 -16.45 30.90
N LEU A 479 -10.73 -15.22 31.40
CA LEU A 479 -9.93 -14.13 30.85
C LEU A 479 -8.52 -14.15 31.48
N ASN A 480 -7.63 -14.93 30.87
CA ASN A 480 -6.25 -15.17 31.31
C ASN A 480 -5.21 -14.70 30.27
N GLY A 481 -5.57 -13.68 29.48
CA GLY A 481 -4.70 -13.01 28.50
C GLY A 481 -3.87 -11.87 29.12
N THR A 482 -3.60 -10.84 28.34
CA THR A 482 -2.94 -9.60 28.78
C THR A 482 -3.48 -8.41 28.00
N PHE A 483 -3.88 -7.34 28.68
CA PHE A 483 -4.25 -6.11 27.98
C PHE A 483 -3.02 -5.44 27.37
N ARG A 484 -3.19 -4.91 26.17
CA ARG A 484 -2.22 -4.06 25.46
C ARG A 484 -2.89 -2.75 25.07
N ALA A 485 -2.09 -1.73 24.80
CA ALA A 485 -2.63 -0.50 24.24
C ALA A 485 -3.27 -0.75 22.87
N ALA A 486 -4.47 -0.22 22.65
CA ALA A 486 -5.12 -0.26 21.35
C ALA A 486 -4.20 0.31 20.26
N ILE A 487 -4.35 -0.17 19.02
CA ILE A 487 -3.59 0.36 17.88
C ILE A 487 -3.73 1.89 17.80
N GLY A 488 -2.61 2.61 17.91
CA GLY A 488 -2.56 4.08 17.91
C GLY A 488 -2.60 4.73 19.30
N SER A 489 -2.77 3.94 20.37
CA SER A 489 -2.69 4.39 21.77
C SER A 489 -1.38 3.96 22.44
N THR A 490 -1.03 4.63 23.53
CA THR A 490 0.06 4.25 24.45
C THR A 490 -0.44 3.84 25.82
N ALA A 491 -1.71 4.11 26.15
CA ALA A 491 -2.34 3.74 27.41
C ALA A 491 -2.87 2.30 27.34
N ILE A 492 -2.64 1.52 28.40
CA ILE A 492 -3.24 0.20 28.58
C ILE A 492 -4.49 0.42 29.43
N ASP A 493 -5.63 0.51 28.74
CA ASP A 493 -6.95 0.65 29.32
C ASP A 493 -7.79 -0.50 28.76
N GLY A 494 -7.74 -1.65 29.44
CA GLY A 494 -8.48 -2.83 29.05
C GLY A 494 -9.98 -2.63 29.26
N GLU A 495 -10.77 -3.23 28.39
CA GLU A 495 -12.23 -3.22 28.46
C GLU A 495 -12.76 -4.65 28.33
N VAL A 496 -13.70 -4.99 29.20
CA VAL A 496 -14.40 -6.28 29.22
C VAL A 496 -15.88 -5.99 29.28
N ASP A 497 -16.60 -6.46 28.28
CA ASP A 497 -18.05 -6.49 28.25
C ASP A 497 -18.52 -7.96 28.16
N ILE A 498 -19.37 -8.37 29.10
CA ILE A 498 -19.96 -9.71 29.17
C ILE A 498 -21.45 -9.55 29.44
N THR A 499 -22.27 -9.49 28.39
CA THR A 499 -23.71 -9.23 28.56
C THR A 499 -24.61 -10.26 27.91
N GLY A 500 -25.74 -10.58 28.55
CA GLY A 500 -26.79 -11.36 27.88
C GLY A 500 -26.45 -12.82 27.57
N ASN A 501 -25.38 -13.39 28.14
CA ASN A 501 -25.00 -14.79 27.90
C ASN A 501 -25.82 -15.68 28.83
N THR A 502 -26.97 -16.14 28.35
CA THR A 502 -28.01 -16.76 29.20
C THR A 502 -27.57 -18.03 29.92
N SER A 503 -26.63 -18.82 29.38
CA SER A 503 -26.14 -20.05 30.03
C SER A 503 -24.80 -19.89 30.75
N LEU A 504 -24.27 -18.66 30.84
CA LEU A 504 -22.95 -18.41 31.42
C LEU A 504 -23.02 -18.57 32.94
N ALA A 505 -22.34 -19.57 33.50
CA ALA A 505 -22.37 -19.89 34.93
C ALA A 505 -21.14 -19.40 35.72
N ALA A 506 -20.02 -19.15 35.03
CA ALA A 506 -18.75 -18.79 35.67
C ALA A 506 -17.89 -17.83 34.84
N VAL A 507 -17.36 -16.78 35.49
CA VAL A 507 -16.38 -15.85 34.91
C VAL A 507 -15.11 -15.80 35.78
N THR A 508 -13.94 -15.86 35.14
CA THR A 508 -12.64 -15.60 35.79
C THR A 508 -11.94 -14.42 35.12
N LEU A 509 -11.51 -13.45 35.93
CA LEU A 509 -10.86 -12.20 35.51
C LEU A 509 -9.40 -12.17 35.98
N GLY A 510 -8.45 -12.39 35.06
CA GLY A 510 -7.02 -12.47 35.36
C GLY A 510 -6.16 -11.36 34.76
N MET A 511 -6.72 -10.47 33.95
CA MET A 511 -5.97 -9.56 33.08
C MET A 511 -5.73 -8.18 33.71
N ALA A 512 -4.50 -7.93 34.17
CA ALA A 512 -4.12 -6.62 34.72
C ALA A 512 -4.25 -5.48 33.68
N GLY A 513 -4.59 -4.27 34.15
CA GLY A 513 -4.79 -3.09 33.30
C GLY A 513 -6.24 -2.88 32.84
N LEU A 514 -7.20 -3.58 33.44
CA LEU A 514 -8.64 -3.40 33.21
C LEU A 514 -9.10 -2.02 33.69
N GLU A 515 -9.63 -1.21 32.78
CA GLU A 515 -10.21 0.11 33.06
C GLU A 515 -11.74 0.02 33.17
N ASN A 516 -12.39 -0.62 32.19
CA ASN A 516 -13.84 -0.76 32.15
C ASN A 516 -14.24 -2.24 32.27
N LEU A 517 -15.22 -2.52 33.13
CA LEU A 517 -15.78 -3.85 33.31
C LEU A 517 -17.30 -3.76 33.37
N GLU A 518 -17.96 -4.42 32.43
CA GLU A 518 -19.39 -4.64 32.43
C GLU A 518 -19.70 -6.15 32.44
N ILE A 519 -20.48 -6.58 33.43
CA ILE A 519 -21.02 -7.94 33.54
C ILE A 519 -22.48 -7.81 33.95
N THR A 520 -23.39 -7.87 32.98
CA THR A 520 -24.82 -7.68 33.24
C THR A 520 -25.71 -8.58 32.39
N ASN A 521 -26.95 -8.81 32.84
CA ASN A 521 -27.96 -9.59 32.12
C ASN A 521 -27.49 -11.04 31.79
N ASN A 522 -26.65 -11.66 32.63
CA ASN A 522 -26.24 -13.06 32.49
C ASN A 522 -27.01 -13.90 33.52
N ASP A 523 -28.23 -14.30 33.17
CA ASP A 523 -29.23 -14.89 34.09
C ASP A 523 -28.77 -16.13 34.87
N ASP A 524 -27.80 -16.90 34.37
CA ASP A 524 -27.27 -18.10 35.04
C ASP A 524 -25.90 -17.88 35.72
N LEU A 525 -25.38 -16.64 35.73
CA LEU A 525 -24.03 -16.34 36.21
C LEU A 525 -23.99 -16.28 37.74
N VAL A 526 -23.60 -17.40 38.34
CA VAL A 526 -23.54 -17.60 39.79
C VAL A 526 -22.16 -17.41 40.40
N THR A 527 -21.08 -17.54 39.62
CA THR A 527 -19.70 -17.47 40.13
C THR A 527 -18.78 -16.52 39.36
N ILE A 528 -18.00 -15.74 40.11
CA ILE A 528 -16.96 -14.85 39.63
C ILE A 528 -15.68 -15.06 40.41
N ALA A 529 -14.54 -15.09 39.71
CA ALA A 529 -13.22 -15.12 40.32
C ALA A 529 -12.35 -14.02 39.73
N SER A 530 -11.51 -13.39 40.55
CA SER A 530 -10.63 -12.31 40.09
C SER A 530 -9.27 -12.35 40.76
N THR A 531 -8.23 -11.98 39.98
CA THR A 531 -6.90 -11.67 40.52
C THR A 531 -6.53 -10.19 40.31
N LEU A 532 -7.51 -9.35 39.99
CA LEU A 532 -7.30 -7.94 39.68
C LEU A 532 -7.06 -7.10 40.94
N THR A 533 -6.08 -6.20 40.87
CA THR A 533 -5.72 -5.32 42.01
C THR A 533 -5.55 -3.84 41.62
N THR A 534 -5.54 -3.53 40.33
CA THR A 534 -5.29 -2.19 39.81
C THR A 534 -6.17 -1.91 38.60
N VAL A 535 -6.54 -0.64 38.41
CA VAL A 535 -7.25 -0.17 37.23
C VAL A 535 -6.29 0.20 36.09
N GLY A 536 -6.83 0.54 34.92
CA GLY A 536 -6.08 0.98 33.75
C GLY A 536 -5.30 2.29 33.94
N ALA A 537 -4.61 2.68 32.88
CA ALA A 537 -3.71 3.82 32.86
C ALA A 537 -4.44 5.17 32.92
N THR A 538 -5.62 5.29 32.32
CA THR A 538 -6.41 6.54 32.32
C THR A 538 -6.92 6.89 33.73
N GLY A 539 -7.32 5.89 34.52
CA GLY A 539 -7.72 6.08 35.91
C GLY A 539 -9.10 6.72 36.08
N THR A 540 -9.98 6.58 35.09
CA THR A 540 -11.41 6.86 35.10
C THR A 540 -12.20 5.55 34.86
N PRO A 541 -12.04 4.54 35.73
CA PRO A 541 -12.64 3.22 35.51
C PRO A 541 -14.17 3.24 35.67
N GLU A 542 -14.85 2.42 34.89
CA GLU A 542 -16.27 2.11 35.05
C GLU A 542 -16.46 0.63 35.42
N LEU A 543 -17.19 0.37 36.51
CA LEU A 543 -17.44 -0.97 37.00
C LEU A 543 -18.95 -1.22 37.16
N LEU A 544 -19.50 -2.11 36.35
CA LEU A 544 -20.91 -2.45 36.31
C LEU A 544 -21.07 -3.98 36.50
N ILE A 545 -21.61 -4.40 37.64
CA ILE A 545 -21.91 -5.81 37.92
C ILE A 545 -23.28 -5.89 38.61
N TYR A 546 -24.29 -6.31 37.86
CA TYR A 546 -25.67 -6.45 38.31
C TYR A 546 -26.53 -7.16 37.25
N ASP A 547 -27.73 -7.62 37.63
CA ASP A 547 -28.65 -8.35 36.72
C ASP A 547 -28.03 -9.67 36.24
N ASN A 548 -27.38 -10.40 37.14
CA ASN A 548 -26.84 -11.74 36.92
C ASN A 548 -27.56 -12.71 37.89
N ASP A 549 -26.86 -13.69 38.47
CA ASP A 549 -27.38 -14.56 39.54
C ASP A 549 -26.43 -14.65 40.74
N PHE A 550 -25.82 -13.53 41.14
CA PHE A 550 -24.99 -13.48 42.34
C PHE A 550 -25.84 -13.39 43.62
N ILE A 551 -25.83 -14.47 44.39
CA ILE A 551 -26.62 -14.61 45.62
C ILE A 551 -25.75 -14.45 46.87
N ALA A 552 -26.21 -13.61 47.81
CA ALA A 552 -25.75 -13.65 49.20
C ALA A 552 -26.78 -14.38 50.07
N THR A 553 -26.44 -15.59 50.50
CA THR A 553 -27.28 -16.40 51.40
C THR A 553 -27.50 -15.73 52.76
N ALA A 554 -26.54 -14.93 53.22
CA ALA A 554 -26.74 -14.03 54.36
C ALA A 554 -25.89 -12.76 54.23
N VAL A 555 -26.47 -11.65 54.63
CA VAL A 555 -25.81 -10.37 54.87
C VAL A 555 -26.08 -10.01 56.33
N THR A 556 -25.04 -9.86 57.15
CA THR A 556 -25.18 -9.51 58.57
C THR A 556 -24.53 -8.16 58.81
N ASP A 557 -25.33 -7.23 59.32
CA ASP A 557 -24.92 -5.94 59.84
C ASP A 557 -24.53 -6.13 61.31
N ASP A 558 -23.24 -5.97 61.63
CA ASP A 558 -22.70 -6.25 62.96
C ASP A 558 -22.57 -4.94 63.76
N GLU A 559 -22.86 -5.01 65.07
CA GLU A 559 -22.64 -3.88 65.97
C GLU A 559 -21.19 -3.39 65.90
N GLU A 560 -21.00 -2.07 65.85
CA GLU A 560 -19.66 -1.52 65.74
C GLU A 560 -18.85 -1.63 67.03
N ALA A 561 -17.53 -1.54 66.88
CA ALA A 561 -16.63 -1.55 68.02
C ALA A 561 -16.95 -0.39 68.99
N VAL A 562 -16.93 -0.67 70.29
CA VAL A 562 -17.24 0.30 71.35
C VAL A 562 -16.47 1.62 71.15
N GLY A 563 -17.22 2.72 71.00
CA GLY A 563 -16.67 4.07 70.84
C GLY A 563 -16.43 4.50 69.38
N ILE A 564 -16.80 3.67 68.41
CA ILE A 564 -16.85 4.01 66.98
C ILE A 564 -18.29 4.35 66.62
N THR A 565 -18.48 5.41 65.83
CA THR A 565 -19.75 5.71 65.16
C THR A 565 -19.52 5.52 63.67
N SER A 566 -20.30 4.67 63.02
CA SER A 566 -20.20 4.46 61.58
C SER A 566 -21.39 5.07 60.83
N GLU A 567 -21.24 5.20 59.51
CA GLU A 567 -22.32 5.49 58.59
C GLU A 567 -22.33 4.34 57.59
N GLU A 568 -23.52 3.86 57.23
CA GLU A 568 -23.72 2.73 56.32
C GLU A 568 -22.88 2.86 55.03
N GLY A 569 -22.12 1.82 54.68
CA GLY A 569 -21.24 1.76 53.52
C GLY A 569 -20.00 2.63 53.61
N LYS A 570 -19.56 3.00 54.82
CA LYS A 570 -18.24 3.62 55.08
C LYS A 570 -17.29 2.61 55.72
N ALA A 571 -16.00 2.96 55.81
CA ALA A 571 -14.94 2.05 56.24
C ALA A 571 -15.08 1.45 57.66
N ASN A 572 -15.91 2.06 58.52
CA ASN A 572 -16.14 1.59 59.89
C ASN A 572 -17.48 0.85 60.07
N ASP A 573 -18.28 0.75 59.00
CA ASP A 573 -19.53 -0.01 58.97
C ASP A 573 -19.20 -1.50 59.17
N ALA A 574 -19.59 -2.14 60.26
CA ALA A 574 -19.18 -3.52 60.54
C ALA A 574 -20.21 -4.51 60.00
N GLY A 575 -19.75 -5.60 59.38
CA GLY A 575 -20.67 -6.60 58.86
C GLY A 575 -19.97 -7.68 58.06
N THR A 576 -20.75 -8.65 57.60
CA THR A 576 -20.27 -9.84 56.92
C THR A 576 -21.19 -10.30 55.80
N PHE A 577 -20.60 -10.83 54.74
CA PHE A 577 -21.30 -11.55 53.67
C PHE A 577 -21.08 -13.06 53.79
N THR A 578 -22.15 -13.84 53.62
CA THR A 578 -22.10 -15.29 53.40
C THR A 578 -22.58 -15.58 51.98
N THR A 579 -21.64 -15.96 51.12
CA THR A 579 -21.90 -16.26 49.71
C THR A 579 -20.95 -17.36 49.21
N VAL A 580 -21.28 -17.97 48.08
CA VAL A 580 -20.42 -18.88 47.31
C VAL A 580 -20.05 -18.29 45.95
N SER A 581 -20.42 -17.04 45.67
CA SER A 581 -20.24 -16.42 44.35
C SER A 581 -18.80 -16.12 43.99
N GLY A 582 -17.88 -16.06 44.95
CA GLY A 582 -16.49 -15.66 44.69
C GLY A 582 -16.28 -14.14 44.59
N MET A 583 -17.32 -13.33 44.83
CA MET A 583 -17.26 -11.87 44.81
C MET A 583 -16.18 -11.28 45.74
N GLU A 584 -15.80 -11.99 46.80
CA GLU A 584 -14.70 -11.62 47.70
C GLU A 584 -13.36 -11.47 46.97
N THR A 585 -13.15 -12.22 45.89
CA THR A 585 -11.92 -12.16 45.10
C THR A 585 -11.79 -10.85 44.30
N LEU A 586 -12.91 -10.17 44.02
CA LEU A 586 -12.93 -8.89 43.30
C LEU A 586 -12.67 -7.69 44.22
N LYS A 587 -12.65 -7.89 45.55
CA LYS A 587 -12.48 -6.85 46.57
C LYS A 587 -11.38 -5.83 46.22
N ALA A 588 -10.18 -6.32 45.90
CA ALA A 588 -9.03 -5.46 45.66
C ALA A 588 -9.23 -4.54 44.44
N TYR A 589 -9.92 -5.03 43.41
CA TYR A 589 -10.25 -4.25 42.22
C TYR A 589 -11.35 -3.23 42.49
N ILE A 590 -12.42 -3.61 43.19
CA ILE A 590 -13.48 -2.67 43.60
C ILE A 590 -12.87 -1.53 44.43
N ASP A 591 -12.01 -1.85 45.40
CA ASP A 591 -11.32 -0.84 46.22
C ASP A 591 -10.45 0.11 45.37
N ALA A 592 -9.78 -0.42 44.33
CA ALA A 592 -9.00 0.39 43.39
C ALA A 592 -9.87 1.34 42.55
N VAL A 593 -11.03 0.89 42.06
CA VAL A 593 -12.03 1.72 41.35
C VAL A 593 -12.56 2.82 42.28
N MET A 594 -12.96 2.44 43.50
CA MET A 594 -13.51 3.35 44.50
C MET A 594 -12.49 4.41 44.94
N ALA A 595 -11.19 4.15 44.86
CA ALA A 595 -10.13 5.10 45.18
C ALA A 595 -9.90 6.18 44.10
N LYS A 596 -10.34 5.98 42.85
CA LYS A 596 -10.11 6.93 41.74
C LYS A 596 -11.12 8.06 41.74
N THR A 597 -10.69 9.33 41.72
CA THR A 597 -11.63 10.47 41.72
C THR A 597 -12.65 10.43 40.57
N GLY A 598 -12.25 9.96 39.38
CA GLY A 598 -13.11 9.82 38.21
C GLY A 598 -13.75 8.44 38.02
N GLY A 599 -13.61 7.52 38.98
CA GLY A 599 -14.17 6.17 38.85
C GLY A 599 -15.66 6.12 39.20
N THR A 600 -16.42 5.32 38.45
CA THR A 600 -17.83 5.01 38.68
C THR A 600 -17.98 3.52 39.01
N ALA A 601 -18.98 3.19 39.85
CA ALA A 601 -19.23 1.81 40.23
C ALA A 601 -20.72 1.56 40.52
N ALA A 602 -21.23 0.43 40.05
CA ALA A 602 -22.52 -0.13 40.39
C ALA A 602 -22.36 -1.66 40.53
N VAL A 603 -22.09 -2.10 41.75
CA VAL A 603 -21.89 -3.52 42.09
C VAL A 603 -22.96 -3.92 43.10
N TYR A 604 -23.85 -4.80 42.69
CA TYR A 604 -25.01 -5.22 43.48
C TYR A 604 -25.08 -6.74 43.60
N TRP A 605 -25.66 -7.22 44.70
CA TRP A 605 -26.20 -8.56 44.78
C TRP A 605 -27.47 -8.66 43.93
N ASP A 606 -27.63 -9.77 43.21
CA ASP A 606 -28.86 -10.06 42.48
C ASP A 606 -29.95 -10.54 43.43
N SER A 607 -29.57 -11.28 44.47
CA SER A 607 -30.44 -11.53 45.61
C SER A 607 -29.70 -11.64 46.95
N VAL A 608 -30.41 -11.27 48.02
CA VAL A 608 -30.00 -11.48 49.41
C VAL A 608 -31.12 -12.27 50.09
N GLU A 609 -30.83 -13.53 50.44
CA GLU A 609 -31.83 -14.43 51.02
C GLU A 609 -32.18 -14.05 52.47
N SER A 610 -31.18 -13.61 53.25
CA SER A 610 -31.35 -13.18 54.65
C SER A 610 -30.49 -11.98 54.96
N TYR A 611 -31.10 -10.86 55.35
CA TYR A 611 -30.41 -9.70 55.91
C TYR A 611 -30.70 -9.60 57.42
N LYS A 612 -29.65 -9.56 58.24
CA LYS A 612 -29.74 -9.31 59.68
C LYS A 612 -29.22 -7.93 60.02
N THR A 613 -30.04 -7.15 60.72
CA THR A 613 -29.62 -5.85 61.29
C THR A 613 -28.78 -6.05 62.56
N GLU A 614 -28.12 -5.00 63.04
CA GLU A 614 -27.37 -4.97 64.30
C GLU A 614 -28.21 -5.44 65.50
N ASP A 615 -29.48 -5.02 65.57
CA ASP A 615 -30.46 -5.45 66.59
C ASP A 615 -30.87 -6.94 66.50
N GLY A 616 -30.32 -7.69 65.53
CA GLY A 616 -30.64 -9.09 65.27
C GLY A 616 -31.98 -9.32 64.57
N THR A 617 -32.61 -8.28 64.01
CA THR A 617 -33.84 -8.41 63.23
C THR A 617 -33.51 -8.95 61.84
N GLU A 618 -34.17 -10.02 61.44
CA GLU A 618 -33.97 -10.67 60.14
C GLU A 618 -35.07 -10.27 59.16
N THR A 619 -34.68 -9.81 57.98
CA THR A 619 -35.55 -9.60 56.82
C THR A 619 -35.10 -10.53 55.71
N ALA A 620 -36.03 -11.31 55.18
CA ALA A 620 -35.76 -12.23 54.09
C ALA A 620 -36.03 -11.59 52.73
N ASP A 621 -35.36 -12.13 51.71
CA ASP A 621 -35.68 -11.96 50.28
C ASP A 621 -35.62 -10.51 49.76
N TYR A 622 -34.42 -9.96 49.62
CA TYR A 622 -34.20 -8.83 48.72
C TYR A 622 -33.82 -9.33 47.33
N VAL A 623 -34.46 -8.80 46.30
CA VAL A 623 -34.22 -9.17 44.90
C VAL A 623 -33.91 -7.91 44.10
N TYR A 624 -32.89 -8.01 43.25
CA TYR A 624 -32.49 -6.96 42.34
C TYR A 624 -33.63 -6.58 41.39
N SER A 625 -33.80 -5.27 41.25
CA SER A 625 -34.44 -4.65 40.10
C SER A 625 -33.94 -3.21 40.02
N ALA A 626 -33.96 -2.62 38.83
CA ALA A 626 -33.60 -1.22 38.66
C ALA A 626 -34.38 -0.27 39.59
N ALA A 627 -35.63 -0.61 39.95
CA ALA A 627 -36.43 0.17 40.90
C ALA A 627 -36.04 -0.08 42.36
N THR A 628 -35.70 -1.34 42.72
CA THR A 628 -35.36 -1.75 44.09
C THR A 628 -34.06 -1.09 44.56
N ILE A 629 -33.03 -1.08 43.71
CA ILE A 629 -31.70 -0.56 44.06
C ILE A 629 -31.69 0.92 44.40
N ALA A 630 -32.70 1.70 43.98
CA ALA A 630 -32.79 3.12 44.31
C ALA A 630 -33.09 3.38 45.80
N THR A 631 -33.67 2.40 46.50
CA THR A 631 -34.12 2.54 47.89
C THR A 631 -33.59 1.46 48.84
N THR A 632 -33.05 0.37 48.30
CA THR A 632 -32.63 -0.82 49.07
C THR A 632 -31.11 -0.98 49.01
N LYS A 633 -30.41 -0.42 50.00
CA LYS A 633 -28.95 -0.52 50.10
C LYS A 633 -28.46 -1.89 50.56
N GLN A 634 -29.36 -2.76 51.03
CA GLN A 634 -29.04 -4.14 51.42
C GLN A 634 -28.47 -4.96 50.25
N LEU A 635 -28.84 -4.61 49.02
CA LEU A 635 -28.29 -5.22 47.81
C LEU A 635 -26.95 -4.61 47.39
N TRP A 636 -26.49 -3.51 47.99
CA TRP A 636 -25.30 -2.79 47.53
C TRP A 636 -24.02 -3.40 48.09
N ILE A 637 -23.09 -3.74 47.19
CA ILE A 637 -21.70 -4.04 47.53
C ILE A 637 -20.87 -2.77 47.39
N ALA A 638 -20.97 -2.09 46.24
CA ALA A 638 -20.31 -0.81 45.99
C ALA A 638 -21.14 0.06 45.04
N LYS A 639 -21.25 1.36 45.37
CA LYS A 639 -21.87 2.35 44.50
C LYS A 639 -21.09 3.65 44.53
N LYS A 640 -20.76 4.15 43.34
CA LYS A 640 -20.08 5.44 43.17
C LYS A 640 -20.56 6.20 41.96
N GLU A 641 -20.94 7.45 42.20
CA GLU A 641 -21.32 8.43 41.19
C GLU A 641 -20.51 9.72 41.40
N ALA A 642 -20.11 10.37 40.31
CA ALA A 642 -19.25 11.56 40.35
C ALA A 642 -19.95 12.81 40.91
N ASP A 643 -19.17 13.75 41.44
CA ASP A 643 -19.65 15.06 41.88
C ASP A 643 -20.07 15.93 40.69
N ASN A 644 -21.33 16.36 40.68
CA ASN A 644 -21.93 17.23 39.67
C ASN A 644 -22.35 18.61 40.21
N SER A 645 -21.82 19.03 41.36
CA SER A 645 -22.14 20.33 41.94
C SER A 645 -21.64 21.51 41.07
N VAL A 646 -22.43 22.59 41.02
CA VAL A 646 -22.06 23.84 40.33
C VAL A 646 -21.90 24.93 41.38
N ALA A 647 -20.74 25.61 41.41
CA ALA A 647 -20.49 26.72 42.32
C ALA A 647 -21.40 27.92 42.00
N GLY A 648 -21.98 28.55 43.02
CA GLY A 648 -22.80 29.76 42.85
C GLY A 648 -21.96 30.99 42.50
N SER A 649 -22.58 31.98 41.86
CA SER A 649 -21.97 33.29 41.53
C SER A 649 -22.38 34.36 42.55
N GLY A 650 -21.42 35.16 43.02
CA GLY A 650 -21.65 36.26 43.97
C GLY A 650 -22.32 37.48 43.32
N ALA A 651 -23.01 38.32 44.10
CA ALA A 651 -23.67 39.53 43.60
C ALA A 651 -22.67 40.55 42.98
N THR A 652 -23.14 41.31 41.98
CA THR A 652 -22.33 42.30 41.22
C THR A 652 -22.79 43.74 41.51
N LYS A 653 -21.84 44.68 41.58
CA LYS A 653 -22.10 46.12 41.81
C LYS A 653 -22.51 46.83 40.52
N SER A 654 -23.45 47.78 40.58
CA SER A 654 -23.76 48.64 39.42
C SER A 654 -22.68 49.68 39.17
N LYS A 655 -22.40 49.95 37.89
CA LYS A 655 -21.57 51.05 37.41
C LYS A 655 -22.31 51.78 36.29
N LYS A 656 -22.46 53.10 36.39
CA LYS A 656 -23.12 53.95 35.41
C LYS A 656 -22.13 54.97 34.88
N ALA A 657 -22.02 55.13 33.57
CA ALA A 657 -21.05 56.02 32.95
C ALA A 657 -21.65 56.86 31.83
N TRP A 658 -20.98 57.98 31.53
CA TRP A 658 -21.36 58.91 30.47
C TRP A 658 -20.11 59.39 29.74
N THR A 659 -20.22 59.54 28.42
CA THR A 659 -19.23 60.23 27.60
C THR A 659 -19.59 61.71 27.52
N VAL A 660 -18.61 62.58 27.74
CA VAL A 660 -18.68 64.03 27.62
C VAL A 660 -17.74 64.47 26.49
N ASP A 661 -18.31 64.95 25.39
CA ASP A 661 -17.57 65.28 24.16
C ASP A 661 -17.87 66.70 23.66
N GLY A 662 -17.00 67.21 22.79
CA GLY A 662 -17.11 68.56 22.21
C GLY A 662 -16.99 69.66 23.26
N VAL A 663 -16.14 69.45 24.27
CA VAL A 663 -15.95 70.42 25.36
C VAL A 663 -15.12 71.61 24.87
N SER A 664 -15.65 72.82 25.07
CA SER A 664 -14.91 74.07 24.90
C SER A 664 -14.94 74.87 26.21
N ASP A 665 -14.06 75.87 26.31
CA ASP A 665 -14.02 76.78 27.46
C ASP A 665 -15.41 77.37 27.75
N GLY A 666 -15.84 77.26 29.00
CA GLY A 666 -17.13 77.78 29.47
C GLY A 666 -18.28 76.78 29.53
N HIS A 667 -18.11 75.54 29.02
CA HIS A 667 -19.15 74.51 29.14
C HIS A 667 -19.41 74.12 30.60
N LEU A 668 -20.69 73.96 30.96
CA LEU A 668 -21.11 73.61 32.31
C LEU A 668 -21.52 72.13 32.38
N LEU A 669 -21.09 71.43 33.42
CA LEU A 669 -21.40 70.02 33.68
C LEU A 669 -22.02 69.84 35.08
N THR A 670 -23.11 69.07 35.17
CA THR A 670 -23.84 68.81 36.42
C THR A 670 -24.08 67.32 36.57
N LEU A 671 -23.62 66.75 37.68
CA LEU A 671 -23.87 65.36 38.05
C LEU A 671 -24.70 65.33 39.34
N ILE A 672 -25.87 64.72 39.28
CA ILE A 672 -26.73 64.49 40.44
C ILE A 672 -26.78 62.99 40.71
N ASN A 673 -26.61 62.58 41.96
CA ASN A 673 -26.95 61.24 42.44
C ASN A 673 -27.73 61.39 43.76
N ASN A 674 -28.86 60.68 43.90
CA ASN A 674 -29.70 60.73 45.11
C ASN A 674 -29.99 62.17 45.59
N SER A 675 -30.45 63.04 44.68
CA SER A 675 -30.71 64.48 44.91
C SER A 675 -29.51 65.34 45.34
N THR A 676 -28.30 64.79 45.39
CA THR A 676 -27.07 65.50 45.74
C THR A 676 -26.30 65.88 44.48
N SER A 677 -25.98 67.18 44.32
CA SER A 677 -25.09 67.64 43.26
C SER A 677 -23.63 67.33 43.62
N ILE A 678 -23.02 66.41 42.86
CA ILE A 678 -21.66 65.91 43.12
C ILE A 678 -20.61 67.01 42.88
N PHE A 679 -20.83 67.85 41.87
CA PHE A 679 -19.86 68.88 41.46
C PHE A 679 -20.03 70.24 42.16
N ALA A 680 -20.89 70.37 43.17
CA ALA A 680 -21.22 71.65 43.78
C ALA A 680 -20.08 72.23 44.65
N GLY A 681 -19.32 73.22 44.18
CA GLY A 681 -18.42 74.07 44.99
C GLY A 681 -17.20 73.36 45.60
N GLY A 682 -16.21 73.02 44.76
CA GLY A 682 -14.91 72.44 45.10
C GLY A 682 -13.78 73.45 45.36
N THR A 683 -12.70 73.08 46.07
CA THR A 683 -11.45 73.88 46.10
C THR A 683 -10.73 73.76 44.76
N GLY A 684 -10.59 74.86 44.02
CA GLY A 684 -9.96 74.86 42.69
C GLY A 684 -10.94 74.68 41.52
N GLU A 685 -12.24 74.53 41.81
CA GLU A 685 -13.29 74.41 40.81
C GLU A 685 -13.89 75.77 40.45
N THR A 686 -14.08 76.05 39.16
CA THR A 686 -14.91 77.19 38.75
C THR A 686 -16.38 76.74 38.70
N TYR A 687 -16.93 76.36 39.85
CA TYR A 687 -18.36 76.07 39.95
C TYR A 687 -19.16 77.36 39.80
N VAL A 688 -20.06 77.41 38.82
CA VAL A 688 -20.91 78.56 38.58
C VAL A 688 -22.27 78.28 39.21
N ALA A 689 -22.66 79.08 40.21
CA ALA A 689 -24.02 79.08 40.74
C ALA A 689 -24.79 80.23 40.09
N ASP A 690 -25.60 79.93 39.07
CA ASP A 690 -26.43 80.90 38.35
C ASP A 690 -27.85 80.34 38.17
N SER A 691 -28.86 81.16 38.48
CA SER A 691 -30.28 80.85 38.30
C SER A 691 -30.76 81.00 36.85
N ASN A 692 -29.99 81.66 35.97
CA ASN A 692 -30.38 81.96 34.59
C ASN A 692 -29.67 81.11 33.53
N THR A 693 -28.40 80.71 33.74
CA THR A 693 -27.60 79.92 32.77
C THR A 693 -27.41 78.44 33.14
N GLY A 694 -27.94 78.03 34.31
CA GLY A 694 -27.76 76.70 34.88
C GLY A 694 -26.56 76.64 35.83
N SER A 695 -26.69 75.93 36.95
CA SER A 695 -25.60 75.76 37.91
C SER A 695 -24.78 74.51 37.60
N GLY A 696 -23.45 74.59 37.55
CA GLY A 696 -22.61 73.45 37.21
C GLY A 696 -21.10 73.72 37.28
N LEU A 697 -20.31 72.66 37.10
CA LEU A 697 -18.86 72.71 36.98
C LEU A 697 -18.47 73.29 35.61
N ARG A 698 -17.70 74.39 35.58
CA ARG A 698 -17.20 74.97 34.34
C ARG A 698 -15.94 74.26 33.86
N LEU A 699 -15.99 73.72 32.66
CA LEU A 699 -14.89 73.09 31.95
C LEU A 699 -14.13 74.13 31.11
N SER A 700 -12.83 73.89 30.96
CA SER A 700 -11.86 74.74 30.25
C SER A 700 -11.68 74.36 28.78
N GLY A 701 -12.14 73.17 28.37
CA GLY A 701 -11.87 72.60 27.04
C GLY A 701 -10.49 71.94 26.93
N ASN A 702 -9.67 72.00 27.98
CA ASN A 702 -8.45 71.21 28.08
C ASN A 702 -8.73 69.93 28.86
N GLN A 703 -8.75 68.78 28.16
CA GLN A 703 -9.12 67.48 28.72
C GLN A 703 -8.38 67.10 30.02
N ALA A 704 -7.09 67.44 30.14
CA ALA A 704 -6.31 67.11 31.33
C ALA A 704 -6.71 67.97 32.54
N LEU A 705 -6.99 69.26 32.31
CA LEU A 705 -7.48 70.17 33.35
C LEU A 705 -8.92 69.84 33.73
N ASP A 706 -9.77 69.53 32.74
CA ASP A 706 -11.17 69.17 32.93
C ASP A 706 -11.31 67.87 33.72
N LEU A 707 -10.44 66.88 33.46
CA LEU A 707 -10.38 65.64 34.23
C LEU A 707 -9.99 65.90 35.71
N ALA A 708 -8.98 66.76 35.94
CA ALA A 708 -8.57 67.14 37.29
C ALA A 708 -9.71 67.86 38.04
N SER A 709 -10.47 68.71 37.34
CA SER A 709 -11.64 69.40 37.88
C SER A 709 -12.79 68.43 38.23
N ILE A 710 -13.11 67.48 37.35
CA ILE A 710 -14.13 66.45 37.64
C ILE A 710 -13.74 65.62 38.87
N LEU A 711 -12.46 65.23 38.97
CA LEU A 711 -11.92 64.39 40.04
C LEU A 711 -11.44 65.16 41.28
N ASN A 712 -11.93 66.39 41.49
CA ASN A 712 -11.63 67.14 42.70
C ASN A 712 -11.90 66.30 43.95
N ALA A 713 -11.01 66.39 44.96
CA ALA A 713 -11.16 65.63 46.21
C ALA A 713 -12.53 65.86 46.89
N GLN A 714 -13.10 67.06 46.77
CA GLN A 714 -14.43 67.36 47.31
C GLN A 714 -15.56 66.70 46.51
N HIS A 715 -15.42 66.55 45.18
CA HIS A 715 -16.40 65.82 44.35
C HIS A 715 -16.39 64.33 44.70
N ILE A 716 -15.20 63.74 44.86
CA ILE A 716 -15.04 62.35 45.30
C ILE A 716 -15.67 62.14 46.68
N THR A 717 -15.44 63.08 47.61
CA THR A 717 -16.04 63.02 48.95
C THR A 717 -17.56 63.11 48.91
N ARG A 718 -18.14 63.96 48.05
CA ARG A 718 -19.60 64.07 47.87
C ARG A 718 -20.20 62.82 47.23
N ALA A 719 -19.54 62.24 46.23
CA ALA A 719 -19.94 60.97 45.64
C ALA A 719 -19.98 59.87 46.71
N ALA A 720 -18.92 59.76 47.52
CA ALA A 720 -18.84 58.81 48.62
C ALA A 720 -19.95 59.02 49.66
N ALA A 721 -20.35 60.26 49.94
CA ALA A 721 -21.49 60.56 50.82
C ALA A 721 -22.84 60.08 50.28
N THR A 722 -22.95 59.83 48.97
CA THR A 722 -24.10 59.17 48.33
C THR A 722 -23.87 57.67 48.08
N GLU A 723 -22.84 57.09 48.71
CA GLU A 723 -22.46 55.67 48.63
C GLU A 723 -22.09 55.20 47.20
N VAL A 724 -21.49 56.09 46.41
CA VAL A 724 -20.93 55.76 45.10
C VAL A 724 -19.49 56.27 44.99
N THR A 725 -18.67 55.62 44.16
CA THR A 725 -17.34 56.13 43.79
C THR A 725 -17.42 56.90 42.49
N LEU A 726 -16.86 58.10 42.44
CA LEU A 726 -16.71 58.88 41.22
C LEU A 726 -15.36 58.60 40.57
N THR A 727 -15.40 58.24 39.28
CA THR A 727 -14.22 58.12 38.44
C THR A 727 -14.41 58.93 37.17
N ALA A 728 -13.32 59.42 36.61
CA ALA A 728 -13.32 59.96 35.26
C ALA A 728 -11.99 59.61 34.59
N ALA A 729 -11.98 59.53 33.27
CA ALA A 729 -10.79 59.26 32.49
C ALA A 729 -10.93 59.84 31.08
N ALA A 730 -9.81 60.14 30.43
CA ALA A 730 -9.81 60.37 28.99
C ALA A 730 -10.26 59.08 28.29
N GLY A 731 -11.37 59.16 27.56
CA GLY A 731 -11.94 58.02 26.85
C GLY A 731 -13.26 58.40 26.18
N GLY A 732 -13.70 57.56 25.24
CA GLY A 732 -14.79 57.89 24.32
C GLY A 732 -14.27 58.61 23.07
N ASN A 733 -14.84 58.27 21.91
CA ASN A 733 -14.36 58.78 20.61
C ASN A 733 -12.84 58.62 20.41
N ASN A 734 -12.29 57.49 20.89
CA ASN A 734 -10.90 57.11 20.70
C ASN A 734 -10.65 56.85 19.21
N GLY A 735 -9.74 57.58 18.59
CA GLY A 735 -9.49 57.41 17.16
C GLY A 735 -8.07 57.78 16.75
N ASN A 736 -7.65 57.22 15.62
CA ASN A 736 -6.48 57.67 14.87
C ASN A 736 -6.56 57.19 13.41
N THR A 737 -5.67 57.67 12.55
CA THR A 737 -5.60 57.30 11.13
C THR A 737 -4.22 56.79 10.77
N ILE A 738 -4.13 55.87 9.81
CA ILE A 738 -2.88 55.48 9.15
C ILE A 738 -2.99 55.88 7.68
N THR A 739 -2.05 56.68 7.19
CA THR A 739 -1.98 57.05 5.77
C THR A 739 -0.88 56.23 5.09
N ILE A 740 -1.24 55.41 4.10
CA ILE A 740 -0.29 54.60 3.32
C ILE A 740 0.09 55.35 2.04
N SER A 741 1.39 55.44 1.75
CA SER A 741 1.95 56.07 0.56
C SER A 741 2.92 55.16 -0.19
N THR A 742 3.18 55.48 -1.46
CA THR A 742 4.15 54.79 -2.32
C THR A 742 5.37 55.67 -2.54
N LEU A 743 6.57 55.15 -2.27
CA LEU A 743 7.85 55.74 -2.62
C LEU A 743 8.27 55.28 -4.01
N SER A 744 8.35 56.20 -4.97
CA SER A 744 8.84 55.91 -6.32
C SER A 744 9.68 57.07 -6.84
N ALA A 745 10.88 56.77 -7.36
CA ALA A 745 11.72 57.78 -8.02
C ALA A 745 11.01 58.37 -9.26
N THR A 746 10.21 57.57 -9.97
CA THR A 746 9.39 58.01 -11.12
C THR A 746 8.28 58.99 -10.71
N LEU A 747 7.79 58.89 -9.46
CA LEU A 747 6.81 59.83 -8.89
C LEU A 747 7.47 61.01 -8.14
N GLY A 748 8.79 61.18 -8.26
CA GLY A 748 9.53 62.32 -7.70
C GLY A 748 9.82 62.23 -6.19
N ALA A 749 9.81 61.03 -5.59
CA ALA A 749 10.13 60.87 -4.16
C ALA A 749 11.58 61.32 -3.85
N SER A 750 11.75 62.17 -2.84
CA SER A 750 13.07 62.69 -2.40
C SER A 750 13.71 61.82 -1.30
N GLY A 751 14.95 62.11 -0.91
CA GLY A 751 15.61 61.48 0.25
C GLY A 751 15.12 61.98 1.62
N THR A 752 14.20 62.95 1.69
CA THR A 752 13.71 63.49 2.98
C THR A 752 12.79 62.49 3.66
N VAL A 753 13.12 62.01 4.86
CA VAL A 753 12.23 61.11 5.62
C VAL A 753 10.88 61.80 5.90
N THR A 754 9.79 61.25 5.37
CA THR A 754 8.43 61.76 5.61
C THR A 754 7.54 60.80 6.39
N GLY A 755 7.66 59.49 6.17
CA GLY A 755 6.95 58.47 6.95
C GLY A 755 7.79 57.81 8.05
N GLU A 756 7.19 56.84 8.72
CA GLU A 756 7.77 56.17 9.90
C GLU A 756 8.64 54.96 9.56
N ARG A 757 8.42 54.31 8.41
CA ARG A 757 9.15 53.08 8.05
C ARG A 757 10.67 53.28 7.97
N TYR A 758 11.12 54.44 7.48
CA TYR A 758 12.53 54.70 7.19
C TYR A 758 13.12 55.73 8.14
N THR A 759 14.16 55.36 8.88
CA THR A 759 14.82 56.25 9.86
C THR A 759 15.91 57.14 9.25
N THR A 760 16.36 56.85 8.01
CA THR A 760 17.41 57.61 7.32
C THR A 760 17.03 57.90 5.87
N GLY A 761 17.49 59.05 5.36
CA GLY A 761 17.27 59.43 3.96
C GLY A 761 17.94 58.49 2.95
N ALA A 762 19.05 57.84 3.33
CA ALA A 762 19.72 56.83 2.52
C ALA A 762 18.85 55.58 2.32
N ALA A 763 18.25 55.06 3.40
CA ALA A 763 17.35 53.90 3.33
C ALA A 763 16.09 54.21 2.52
N ARG A 764 15.51 55.41 2.69
CA ARG A 764 14.35 55.86 1.91
C ARG A 764 14.65 56.00 0.41
N THR A 765 15.86 56.48 0.07
CA THR A 765 16.30 56.61 -1.33
C THR A 765 16.54 55.24 -1.98
N ALA A 766 17.08 54.28 -1.22
CA ALA A 766 17.23 52.90 -1.70
C ALA A 766 15.87 52.27 -2.01
N ALA A 767 14.90 52.41 -1.09
CA ALA A 767 13.54 51.93 -1.27
C ALA A 767 12.80 52.56 -2.46
N SER A 768 12.94 53.88 -2.67
CA SER A 768 12.31 54.56 -3.83
C SER A 768 12.95 54.14 -5.17
N SER A 769 14.21 53.73 -5.15
CA SER A 769 14.94 53.24 -6.33
C SER A 769 14.55 51.80 -6.70
N ALA A 770 14.28 50.94 -5.71
CA ALA A 770 13.84 49.56 -5.91
C ALA A 770 12.56 49.46 -6.77
N VAL A 771 11.60 50.37 -6.56
CA VAL A 771 10.37 50.47 -7.36
C VAL A 771 10.63 50.83 -8.84
N THR A 772 11.79 51.41 -9.15
CA THR A 772 12.18 51.86 -10.50
C THR A 772 12.83 50.75 -11.33
N ILE A 773 13.50 49.79 -10.68
CA ILE A 773 14.27 48.72 -11.33
C ILE A 773 13.36 47.62 -11.89
N ALA A 774 12.18 47.43 -11.29
CA ALA A 774 11.42 46.21 -11.49
C ALA A 774 10.29 46.29 -12.55
N GLY A 775 10.24 47.37 -13.34
CA GLY A 775 9.28 47.50 -14.46
C GLY A 775 7.80 47.48 -14.04
N TYR A 776 7.51 47.63 -12.75
CA TYR A 776 6.16 47.54 -12.20
C TYR A 776 5.40 48.85 -12.40
N ASN A 777 4.20 48.74 -13.00
CA ASN A 777 3.16 49.76 -12.92
C ASN A 777 2.68 49.86 -11.46
N ALA A 778 2.12 50.99 -11.03
CA ALA A 778 1.53 51.20 -9.69
C ALA A 778 0.42 50.18 -9.30
N ALA A 779 0.11 49.24 -10.20
CA ALA A 779 -0.77 48.10 -10.02
C ALA A 779 -0.10 46.85 -9.38
N ASN A 780 1.23 46.79 -9.24
CA ASN A 780 1.94 45.66 -8.63
C ASN A 780 2.75 46.13 -7.40
N PHE A 781 2.05 46.47 -6.32
CA PHE A 781 2.59 47.12 -5.12
C PHE A 781 3.19 46.12 -4.11
N MET A 782 2.59 44.93 -4.01
CA MET A 782 2.97 43.84 -3.09
C MET A 782 2.60 42.51 -3.74
N ASP A 783 3.42 41.47 -3.67
CA ASP A 783 3.06 40.12 -4.13
C ASP A 783 2.34 39.30 -3.05
N SER A 784 2.09 38.01 -3.31
CA SER A 784 1.42 37.12 -2.36
C SER A 784 2.24 36.83 -1.09
N ASP A 785 3.56 37.03 -1.16
CA ASP A 785 4.50 36.69 -0.10
C ASP A 785 4.86 37.94 0.74
N ASP A 786 4.55 39.14 0.22
CA ASP A 786 4.61 40.41 0.94
C ASP A 786 3.32 40.65 1.75
N TYR A 787 3.45 41.15 2.98
CA TYR A 787 2.28 41.51 3.80
C TYR A 787 2.57 42.65 4.77
N VAL A 788 1.53 43.41 5.10
CA VAL A 788 1.56 44.37 6.21
C VAL A 788 0.88 43.76 7.43
N THR A 789 1.38 44.11 8.62
CA THR A 789 0.74 43.76 9.88
C THR A 789 0.23 45.03 10.54
N LEU A 790 -1.09 45.13 10.73
CA LEU A 790 -1.71 46.12 11.60
C LEU A 790 -1.88 45.50 12.99
N THR A 791 -1.47 46.25 14.01
CA THR A 791 -1.70 45.95 15.42
C THR A 791 -2.43 47.10 16.10
N VAL A 792 -3.44 46.78 16.90
CA VAL A 792 -4.11 47.72 17.81
C VAL A 792 -4.14 47.05 19.17
N GLY A 793 -3.37 47.57 20.13
CA GLY A 793 -3.12 46.88 21.40
C GLY A 793 -2.49 45.49 21.17
N SER A 794 -3.13 44.44 21.70
CA SER A 794 -2.70 43.05 21.52
C SER A 794 -3.28 42.36 20.27
N ASN A 795 -4.22 43.00 19.56
CA ASN A 795 -4.87 42.43 18.39
C ASN A 795 -4.10 42.73 17.12
N SER A 796 -4.07 41.76 16.18
CA SER A 796 -3.32 41.90 14.94
C SER A 796 -4.00 41.22 13.75
N VAL A 797 -3.80 41.82 12.58
CA VAL A 797 -4.13 41.24 11.27
C VAL A 797 -3.00 41.46 10.29
N THR A 798 -2.82 40.50 9.38
CA THR A 798 -1.93 40.61 8.24
C THR A 798 -2.76 40.70 6.96
N ALA A 799 -2.33 41.54 6.02
CA ALA A 799 -2.98 41.64 4.71
C ALA A 799 -1.96 41.97 3.61
N THR A 800 -2.28 41.55 2.38
CA THR A 800 -1.57 41.95 1.16
C THR A 800 -2.54 42.69 0.23
N GLY A 801 -2.03 43.57 -0.62
CA GLY A 801 -2.86 44.39 -1.50
C GLY A 801 -2.09 45.12 -2.59
N GLN A 802 -2.68 45.14 -3.78
CA GLN A 802 -2.11 45.75 -4.97
C GLN A 802 -2.47 47.25 -5.06
N GLY A 803 -1.65 48.08 -4.40
CA GLY A 803 -1.76 49.54 -4.34
C GLY A 803 -2.18 50.02 -2.96
N THR A 804 -1.97 51.30 -2.65
CA THR A 804 -2.22 51.86 -1.31
C THR A 804 -3.69 51.74 -0.88
N GLN A 805 -4.62 52.00 -1.80
CA GLN A 805 -6.07 51.88 -1.55
C GLN A 805 -6.50 50.43 -1.35
N ALA A 806 -6.06 49.53 -2.23
CA ALA A 806 -6.39 48.11 -2.14
C ALA A 806 -5.80 47.49 -0.87
N LEU A 807 -4.59 47.89 -0.47
CA LEU A 807 -3.96 47.47 0.77
C LEU A 807 -4.73 47.96 2.00
N ALA A 808 -5.13 49.24 2.04
CA ALA A 808 -5.96 49.78 3.12
C ALA A 808 -7.30 49.03 3.25
N ALA A 809 -7.96 48.74 2.13
CA ALA A 809 -9.19 47.95 2.09
C ALA A 809 -8.97 46.50 2.53
N ALA A 810 -7.87 45.86 2.13
CA ALA A 810 -7.51 44.51 2.53
C ALA A 810 -7.27 44.41 4.04
N VAL A 811 -6.56 45.37 4.64
CA VAL A 811 -6.35 45.45 6.10
C VAL A 811 -7.68 45.61 6.83
N ALA A 812 -8.55 46.52 6.38
CA ALA A 812 -9.87 46.72 6.98
C ALA A 812 -10.75 45.45 6.87
N THR A 813 -10.72 44.77 5.72
CA THR A 813 -11.45 43.51 5.49
C THR A 813 -10.94 42.40 6.40
N ALA A 814 -9.61 42.24 6.52
CA ALA A 814 -8.99 41.25 7.41
C ALA A 814 -9.36 41.52 8.88
N TRP A 815 -9.37 42.78 9.29
CA TRP A 815 -9.82 43.18 10.63
C TRP A 815 -11.28 42.83 10.87
N GLN A 816 -12.16 43.13 9.91
CA GLN A 816 -13.58 42.79 10.01
C GLN A 816 -13.83 41.28 10.03
N ALA A 817 -13.09 40.50 9.24
CA ALA A 817 -13.23 39.04 9.20
C ALA A 817 -12.76 38.37 10.49
N LYS A 818 -11.76 38.93 11.19
CA LYS A 818 -11.24 38.37 12.44
C LYS A 818 -11.95 38.92 13.68
N TYR A 819 -12.13 40.23 13.75
CA TYR A 819 -12.60 40.95 14.94
C TYR A 819 -13.98 41.62 14.77
N GLY A 820 -14.59 41.58 13.57
CA GLY A 820 -15.93 42.10 13.34
C GLY A 820 -17.04 41.24 13.94
N VAL A 821 -18.30 41.62 13.68
CA VAL A 821 -19.51 41.03 14.29
C VAL A 821 -19.59 39.50 14.17
N ALA A 822 -19.21 38.97 13.01
CA ALA A 822 -19.21 37.54 12.71
C ALA A 822 -17.79 36.95 12.66
N GLY A 823 -16.80 37.66 13.19
CA GLY A 823 -15.39 37.27 13.07
C GLY A 823 -14.99 36.16 14.02
N THR A 824 -13.94 35.43 13.66
CA THR A 824 -13.42 34.25 14.39
C THR A 824 -12.92 34.57 15.81
N ALA A 825 -12.59 35.83 16.08
CA ALA A 825 -12.14 36.36 17.37
C ALA A 825 -12.95 37.61 17.77
N SER A 826 -14.24 37.66 17.42
CA SER A 826 -15.13 38.81 17.67
C SER A 826 -15.21 39.25 19.14
N SER A 827 -15.00 38.34 20.10
CA SER A 827 -14.99 38.61 21.54
C SER A 827 -13.76 39.38 22.03
N SER A 828 -12.67 39.40 21.28
CA SER A 828 -11.44 40.12 21.66
C SER A 828 -11.25 41.45 20.94
N SER A 829 -12.20 41.88 20.11
CA SER A 829 -12.09 43.14 19.35
C SER A 829 -11.96 44.37 20.26
N ASN A 830 -11.09 45.31 19.89
CA ASN A 830 -10.86 46.55 20.64
C ASN A 830 -11.01 47.84 19.79
N ALA A 831 -11.20 47.70 18.48
CA ALA A 831 -11.39 48.81 17.57
C ALA A 831 -12.15 48.37 16.31
N THR A 832 -12.78 49.31 15.63
CA THR A 832 -13.21 49.19 14.24
C THR A 832 -12.16 49.78 13.32
N VAL A 833 -11.80 49.04 12.28
CA VAL A 833 -10.87 49.48 11.25
C VAL A 833 -11.65 49.67 9.96
N THR A 834 -11.61 50.88 9.41
CA THR A 834 -12.32 51.27 8.19
C THR A 834 -11.39 52.00 7.24
N THR A 835 -11.80 52.18 6.00
CA THR A 835 -11.05 52.98 5.02
C THR A 835 -12.02 53.93 4.33
N ASP A 836 -11.50 55.06 3.84
CA ASP A 836 -12.26 55.96 2.99
C ASP A 836 -12.42 55.43 1.55
N GLY A 837 -11.71 54.37 1.19
CA GLY A 837 -11.80 53.72 -0.13
C GLY A 837 -11.16 54.49 -1.27
N PHE A 838 -10.57 55.67 -1.03
CA PHE A 838 -10.06 56.55 -2.09
C PHE A 838 -8.61 57.02 -1.87
N SER A 839 -8.15 57.20 -0.62
CA SER A 839 -6.86 57.85 -0.34
C SER A 839 -5.75 56.92 0.15
N GLY A 840 -6.04 55.63 0.40
CA GLY A 840 -5.10 54.74 1.08
C GLY A 840 -5.00 55.00 2.58
N THR A 841 -6.00 55.68 3.15
CA THR A 841 -6.10 55.94 4.59
C THR A 841 -6.93 54.87 5.28
N ILE A 842 -6.42 54.37 6.40
CA ILE A 842 -7.11 53.51 7.34
C ILE A 842 -7.53 54.36 8.53
N THR A 843 -8.80 54.36 8.89
CA THR A 843 -9.31 54.97 10.11
C THR A 843 -9.52 53.88 11.15
N ILE A 844 -8.89 54.05 12.31
CA ILE A 844 -9.00 53.16 13.46
C ILE A 844 -9.79 53.91 14.52
N ALA A 845 -11.00 53.43 14.79
CA ALA A 845 -11.82 53.96 15.87
C ALA A 845 -11.89 52.91 16.98
N GLY A 846 -11.32 53.21 18.14
CA GLY A 846 -11.47 52.39 19.34
C GLY A 846 -12.91 52.42 19.84
N TYR A 847 -13.31 51.38 20.57
CA TYR A 847 -14.62 51.39 21.21
C TYR A 847 -14.74 52.50 22.27
N ARG A 848 -15.99 52.89 22.54
CA ARG A 848 -16.33 54.01 23.43
C ARG A 848 -16.20 53.61 24.90
N HIS A 849 -14.96 53.44 25.35
CA HIS A 849 -14.64 53.20 26.76
C HIS A 849 -13.33 53.90 27.17
N SER A 850 -13.11 53.97 28.48
CA SER A 850 -12.03 54.66 29.18
C SER A 850 -10.68 54.02 28.91
N GLY A 851 -10.63 52.68 28.83
CA GLY A 851 -9.42 51.92 28.52
C GLY A 851 -8.88 52.05 27.08
N GLY A 852 -9.61 52.70 26.17
CA GLY A 852 -9.22 52.79 24.76
C GLY A 852 -8.14 53.85 24.48
N ASN A 853 -8.08 54.90 25.29
CA ASN A 853 -7.13 55.99 25.11
C ASN A 853 -5.68 55.50 25.34
N ASN A 854 -4.72 56.00 24.57
CA ASN A 854 -3.33 55.55 24.55
C ASN A 854 -3.10 54.08 24.14
N THR A 855 -4.11 53.38 23.62
CA THR A 855 -3.90 52.03 23.05
C THR A 855 -2.93 52.12 21.88
N ALA A 856 -1.81 51.41 21.96
CA ALA A 856 -0.76 51.44 20.94
C ALA A 856 -1.29 50.99 19.57
N ILE A 857 -0.88 51.70 18.52
CA ILE A 857 -1.12 51.32 17.13
C ILE A 857 0.24 51.03 16.51
N GLY A 858 0.39 49.85 15.92
CA GLY A 858 1.58 49.49 15.16
C GLY A 858 1.21 49.10 13.74
N PHE A 859 1.99 49.57 12.79
CA PHE A 859 1.90 49.16 11.39
C PHE A 859 3.29 48.76 10.93
N SER A 860 3.42 47.62 10.25
CA SER A 860 4.72 47.13 9.77
C SER A 860 4.57 46.46 8.41
N VAL A 861 5.64 46.46 7.62
CA VAL A 861 5.67 45.86 6.28
C VAL A 861 6.73 44.77 6.27
N THR A 862 6.34 43.56 5.88
CA THR A 862 7.25 42.44 5.61
C THR A 862 7.32 42.26 4.10
N ALA A 863 8.53 42.34 3.54
CA ALA A 863 8.79 42.12 2.11
C ALA A 863 9.58 40.82 1.93
N SER A 864 9.20 39.99 0.97
CA SER A 864 9.73 38.62 0.74
C SER A 864 11.11 38.59 0.04
N GLY A 865 11.67 39.75 -0.29
CA GLY A 865 12.95 39.89 -1.00
C GLY A 865 14.15 40.22 -0.11
N THR A 866 15.34 39.75 -0.48
CA THR A 866 16.61 40.18 0.13
C THR A 866 16.95 41.58 -0.38
N ALA A 867 17.32 42.51 0.52
CA ALA A 867 17.62 43.90 0.19
C ALA A 867 18.52 44.02 -1.06
N GLY A 868 18.00 44.64 -2.13
CA GLY A 868 18.74 44.89 -3.37
C GLY A 868 18.28 44.12 -4.62
N THR A 869 17.26 43.26 -4.57
CA THR A 869 16.71 42.57 -5.76
C THR A 869 15.46 43.22 -6.37
N GLY A 870 15.05 44.41 -5.93
CA GLY A 870 13.99 45.19 -6.59
C GLY A 870 12.55 44.77 -6.25
N ASN A 871 12.25 44.47 -4.98
CA ASN A 871 10.87 44.22 -4.54
C ASN A 871 10.10 45.55 -4.40
N ALA A 872 8.94 45.67 -5.06
CA ALA A 872 8.07 46.85 -5.01
C ALA A 872 7.51 47.14 -3.60
N ALA A 873 7.41 46.12 -2.73
CA ALA A 873 6.97 46.26 -1.34
C ALA A 873 7.97 47.04 -0.47
N GLU A 874 9.23 47.25 -0.90
CA GLU A 874 10.13 48.22 -0.26
C GLU A 874 9.60 49.66 -0.44
N GLY A 875 8.84 49.93 -1.50
CA GLY A 875 8.24 51.24 -1.76
C GLY A 875 7.11 51.65 -0.80
N VAL A 876 6.59 50.76 0.06
CA VAL A 876 5.49 51.11 0.98
C VAL A 876 5.99 52.01 2.12
N GLU A 877 5.38 53.19 2.29
CA GLU A 877 5.61 54.10 3.42
C GLU A 877 4.28 54.37 4.13
N TYR A 878 4.33 54.71 5.42
CA TYR A 878 3.13 55.02 6.20
C TYR A 878 3.42 56.09 7.26
N VAL A 879 2.36 56.75 7.71
CA VAL A 879 2.33 57.66 8.87
C VAL A 879 1.09 57.31 9.69
N ILE A 880 1.25 57.17 11.00
CA ILE A 880 0.17 57.01 11.97
C ILE A 880 -0.09 58.38 12.60
N GLY A 881 -1.32 58.87 12.51
CA GLY A 881 -1.69 60.20 12.97
C GLY A 881 -1.25 61.32 12.05
N ALA A 882 -1.01 62.50 12.64
CA ALA A 882 -0.78 63.74 11.91
C ALA A 882 0.70 64.00 11.63
N THR A 883 1.60 63.40 12.40
CA THR A 883 3.06 63.58 12.29
C THR A 883 3.76 62.22 12.28
N ARG A 884 5.08 62.22 12.04
CA ARG A 884 5.92 61.00 12.08
C ARG A 884 6.42 60.64 13.49
N SER A 885 5.87 61.28 14.52
CA SER A 885 6.31 61.09 15.90
C SER A 885 5.75 59.77 16.43
N ASP A 886 6.59 58.92 17.02
CA ASP A 886 6.13 57.72 17.73
C ASP A 886 5.07 58.04 18.82
N GLY A 887 5.02 59.30 19.28
CA GLY A 887 4.00 59.80 20.19
C GLY A 887 2.57 59.78 19.63
N ASP A 888 2.42 59.77 18.30
CA ASP A 888 1.15 59.68 17.58
C ASP A 888 0.67 58.23 17.42
N ASN A 889 1.51 57.22 17.72
CA ASN A 889 1.25 55.80 17.46
C ASN A 889 0.33 55.16 18.50
N LYS A 890 -0.80 55.81 18.76
CA LYS A 890 -1.80 55.39 19.75
C LYS A 890 -3.18 55.93 19.41
N LEU A 891 -4.22 55.30 19.93
CA LEU A 891 -5.55 55.89 19.91
C LEU A 891 -5.59 57.10 20.84
N ILE A 892 -6.19 58.19 20.37
CA ILE A 892 -6.31 59.44 21.11
C ILE A 892 -7.79 59.73 21.35
N SER A 893 -8.16 59.97 22.60
CA SER A 893 -9.52 60.36 22.98
C SER A 893 -9.76 61.85 22.79
N THR A 894 -10.88 62.23 22.18
CA THR A 894 -11.39 63.62 22.19
C THR A 894 -12.40 63.87 23.31
N ALA A 895 -12.85 62.84 24.02
CA ALA A 895 -13.89 62.91 25.04
C ALA A 895 -13.39 62.50 26.43
N VAL A 896 -14.21 62.74 27.45
CA VAL A 896 -14.00 62.27 28.82
C VAL A 896 -15.14 61.33 29.19
N ILE A 897 -14.82 60.19 29.81
CA ILE A 897 -15.82 59.33 30.43
C ILE A 897 -15.88 59.65 31.91
N VAL A 898 -17.08 59.91 32.41
CA VAL A 898 -17.39 60.11 33.84
C VAL A 898 -18.26 58.95 34.29
N ALA A 899 -17.92 58.30 35.41
CA ALA A 899 -18.65 57.16 35.92
C ALA A 899 -18.88 57.21 37.43
N LEU A 900 -20.02 56.66 37.84
CA LEU A 900 -20.37 56.35 39.22
C LEU A 900 -20.44 54.83 39.37
N GLU A 901 -19.82 54.28 40.40
CA GLU A 901 -19.98 52.87 40.79
C GLU A 901 -20.59 52.78 42.18
N SER A 902 -21.60 51.94 42.38
CA SER A 902 -22.15 51.70 43.71
C SER A 902 -21.13 51.03 44.61
N THR A 903 -21.06 51.41 45.89
CA THR A 903 -20.14 50.76 46.84
C THR A 903 -20.56 49.34 47.22
N VAL A 904 -21.85 48.98 47.00
CA VAL A 904 -22.45 47.69 47.35
C VAL A 904 -22.95 46.94 46.11
N ALA A 905 -23.01 45.61 46.21
CA ALA A 905 -23.47 44.72 45.15
C ALA A 905 -24.94 44.32 45.33
N GLY A 906 -25.63 43.98 44.23
CA GLY A 906 -27.04 43.56 44.23
C GLY A 906 -28.00 44.61 43.67
N THR A 907 -29.12 44.14 43.11
CA THR A 907 -30.12 44.96 42.40
C THR A 907 -30.84 45.90 43.36
N LEU A 908 -31.33 45.36 44.48
CA LEU A 908 -32.07 46.10 45.51
C LEU A 908 -31.19 47.02 46.36
N LEU A 909 -29.91 46.71 46.48
CA LEU A 909 -28.95 47.48 47.29
C LEU A 909 -28.25 48.59 46.50
N ASN A 910 -28.47 48.66 45.19
CA ASN A 910 -27.80 49.62 44.31
C ASN A 910 -27.97 51.07 44.79
N LYS A 911 -26.84 51.79 44.91
CA LYS A 911 -26.78 53.18 45.41
C LYS A 911 -26.72 54.25 44.32
N ILE A 912 -26.70 53.84 43.06
CA ILE A 912 -26.89 54.73 41.92
C ILE A 912 -28.40 55.00 41.80
N VAL A 913 -28.88 56.05 42.45
CA VAL A 913 -30.32 56.38 42.54
C VAL A 913 -30.59 57.67 41.76
N SER A 914 -31.36 57.55 40.66
CA SER A 914 -31.71 58.67 39.77
C SER A 914 -30.49 59.46 39.27
N ALA A 915 -29.36 58.77 39.09
CA ALA A 915 -28.12 59.41 38.70
C ALA A 915 -28.21 59.95 37.27
N THR A 916 -27.97 61.25 37.12
CA THR A 916 -28.07 61.96 35.85
C THR A 916 -26.88 62.91 35.69
N LEU A 917 -26.19 62.80 34.56
CA LEU A 917 -25.18 63.77 34.10
C LEU A 917 -25.78 64.61 32.97
N VAL A 918 -25.77 65.93 33.12
CA VAL A 918 -26.18 66.86 32.07
C VAL A 918 -25.13 67.94 31.90
N GLY A 919 -24.96 68.45 30.68
CA GLY A 919 -24.09 69.58 30.43
C GLY A 919 -24.49 70.36 29.20
N SER A 920 -23.86 71.52 29.00
CA SER A 920 -23.99 72.30 27.77
C SER A 920 -23.17 71.72 26.60
N SER A 921 -22.30 70.75 26.87
CA SER A 921 -21.60 69.92 25.89
C SER A 921 -22.43 68.69 25.48
N THR A 922 -21.91 67.86 24.57
CA THR A 922 -22.57 66.61 24.22
C THR A 922 -22.33 65.59 25.34
N VAL A 923 -23.39 65.21 26.04
CA VAL A 923 -23.36 64.15 27.07
C VAL A 923 -24.19 62.96 26.60
N ALA A 924 -23.59 61.77 26.58
CA ALA A 924 -24.28 60.53 26.23
C ALA A 924 -24.05 59.47 27.30
N GLU A 925 -25.12 58.83 27.76
CA GLU A 925 -25.04 57.71 28.71
C GLU A 925 -24.52 56.45 28.00
N LEU A 926 -23.60 55.77 28.67
CA LEU A 926 -23.07 54.48 28.25
C LEU A 926 -23.98 53.39 28.81
N THR A 927 -24.44 52.47 27.96
CA THR A 927 -25.40 51.42 28.34
C THR A 927 -24.86 50.04 28.05
N THR A 928 -25.21 49.06 28.89
CA THR A 928 -24.90 47.65 28.70
C THR A 928 -26.11 46.78 29.01
N SER A 929 -26.31 45.74 28.22
CA SER A 929 -27.25 44.65 28.44
C SER A 929 -26.57 43.39 28.97
N ALA A 930 -25.23 43.39 29.10
CA ALA A 930 -24.49 42.24 29.63
C ALA A 930 -24.82 42.00 31.12
N LEU A 931 -25.05 40.72 31.45
CA LEU A 931 -25.25 40.19 32.79
C LEU A 931 -24.17 39.12 33.06
N ALA A 932 -23.50 39.20 34.21
CA ALA A 932 -22.43 38.30 34.64
C ALA A 932 -22.94 37.08 35.43
N ASN A 933 -24.12 37.18 36.05
CA ASN A 933 -24.68 36.17 36.96
C ASN A 933 -25.92 35.45 36.41
N SER A 934 -26.61 35.97 35.39
CA SER A 934 -27.73 35.28 34.73
C SER A 934 -27.48 35.06 33.25
N THR A 935 -27.66 33.82 32.78
CA THR A 935 -27.85 33.53 31.36
C THR A 935 -29.34 33.31 31.11
N ALA A 936 -30.06 34.34 30.65
CA ALA A 936 -31.29 34.05 29.93
C ALA A 936 -30.93 33.36 28.61
N ALA A 937 -31.64 32.29 28.24
CA ALA A 937 -31.41 31.49 27.02
C ALA A 937 -31.43 32.30 25.69
N THR A 938 -31.77 33.59 25.75
CA THR A 938 -31.79 34.53 24.61
C THR A 938 -30.61 35.52 24.58
N GLU A 939 -29.71 35.52 25.57
CA GLU A 939 -28.56 36.43 25.62
C GLU A 939 -27.33 35.80 24.94
N LYS A 940 -26.95 36.43 23.83
CA LYS A 940 -26.11 35.86 22.77
C LYS A 940 -24.62 35.86 23.14
N THR A 941 -23.97 34.71 22.92
CA THR A 941 -22.51 34.59 22.79
C THR A 941 -22.00 35.34 21.56
N GLY A 942 -20.81 35.95 21.65
CA GLY A 942 -20.10 36.57 20.52
C GLY A 942 -20.48 38.03 20.25
N TRP A 943 -19.45 38.84 19.98
CA TRP A 943 -19.44 40.29 19.68
C TRP A 943 -20.13 41.23 20.69
N ARG A 944 -21.40 41.03 21.08
CA ARG A 944 -22.14 42.00 21.93
C ARG A 944 -21.55 42.22 23.32
N ALA A 945 -21.04 41.18 23.98
CA ALA A 945 -20.37 41.32 25.28
C ALA A 945 -19.08 42.17 25.25
N ALA A 946 -18.43 42.30 24.08
CA ALA A 946 -17.21 43.08 23.89
C ALA A 946 -17.47 44.50 23.33
N HIS A 947 -18.71 44.80 22.90
CA HIS A 947 -19.04 46.01 22.10
C HIS A 947 -20.15 46.88 22.69
N GLU A 948 -20.82 46.42 23.73
CA GLU A 948 -21.56 47.34 24.59
C GLU A 948 -20.55 48.07 25.47
N ASP A 949 -20.89 49.25 25.99
CA ASP A 949 -19.98 50.14 26.73
C ASP A 949 -19.55 49.58 28.12
N ALA A 950 -19.52 48.25 28.23
CA ALA A 950 -19.39 47.37 29.38
C ALA A 950 -18.13 47.55 30.25
N PRO A 951 -16.96 48.03 29.76
CA PRO A 951 -15.85 48.34 30.67
C PRO A 951 -16.21 49.47 31.65
N ASP A 952 -17.13 50.36 31.24
CA ASP A 952 -17.52 51.54 32.00
C ASP A 952 -18.96 51.53 32.50
N ALA A 953 -19.84 50.70 31.93
CA ALA A 953 -21.18 50.46 32.43
C ALA A 953 -21.34 49.00 32.90
N ARG A 954 -21.98 48.78 34.05
CA ARG A 954 -22.28 47.45 34.58
C ARG A 954 -23.64 47.44 35.29
N ASN A 955 -24.45 46.45 34.97
CA ASN A 955 -25.74 46.26 35.64
C ASN A 955 -25.53 45.73 37.07
N ALA A 956 -26.42 46.08 37.99
CA ALA A 956 -26.46 45.41 39.29
C ALA A 956 -27.02 44.00 39.10
N GLU A 957 -26.46 43.02 39.78
CA GLU A 957 -26.95 41.64 39.75
C GLU A 957 -26.92 41.03 41.14
N ASP A 958 -27.95 40.24 41.46
CA ASP A 958 -28.01 39.49 42.71
C ASP A 958 -27.17 38.20 42.64
N ALA A 959 -26.93 37.58 43.79
CA ALA A 959 -26.24 36.30 43.85
C ALA A 959 -27.15 35.18 43.34
N VAL A 960 -26.56 34.20 42.64
CA VAL A 960 -27.25 32.99 42.18
C VAL A 960 -26.72 31.79 42.94
N GLY A 961 -27.63 31.02 43.55
CA GLY A 961 -27.27 29.83 44.31
C GLY A 961 -26.73 28.71 43.41
N GLY A 962 -25.68 28.02 43.87
CA GLY A 962 -25.18 26.81 43.22
C GLY A 962 -26.13 25.61 43.36
N THR A 963 -25.92 24.57 42.55
CA THR A 963 -26.64 23.30 42.69
C THR A 963 -25.88 22.33 43.59
N ALA A 964 -26.59 21.64 44.49
CA ALA A 964 -26.01 20.60 45.33
C ALA A 964 -25.65 19.35 44.52
N SER A 965 -24.61 18.63 44.94
CA SER A 965 -24.16 17.39 44.31
C SER A 965 -25.15 16.24 44.57
N SER A 966 -25.35 15.38 43.57
CA SER A 966 -25.98 14.07 43.76
C SER A 966 -24.98 12.93 43.93
N ALA A 967 -23.68 13.24 44.16
CA ALA A 967 -22.64 12.22 44.30
C ALA A 967 -23.00 11.20 45.38
N VAL A 968 -22.77 9.92 45.05
CA VAL A 968 -22.89 8.80 45.97
C VAL A 968 -21.52 8.16 46.10
N THR A 969 -21.12 7.80 47.32
CA THR A 969 -19.95 6.96 47.56
C THR A 969 -20.27 6.02 48.72
N PHE A 970 -20.45 4.75 48.39
CA PHE A 970 -20.85 3.66 49.27
C PHE A 970 -20.02 2.42 48.94
N THR A 971 -19.49 1.73 49.96
CA THR A 971 -18.81 0.44 49.80
C THR A 971 -18.93 -0.44 51.04
N ARG A 972 -19.16 -1.73 50.84
CA ARG A 972 -19.13 -2.81 51.83
C ARG A 972 -18.07 -3.86 51.47
N THR A 973 -17.09 -3.50 50.64
CA THR A 973 -16.01 -4.43 50.27
C THR A 973 -15.23 -4.94 51.47
N HIS A 974 -15.23 -4.25 52.61
CA HIS A 974 -14.59 -4.69 53.86
C HIS A 974 -15.40 -5.74 54.64
N TRP A 975 -16.62 -6.07 54.21
CA TRP A 975 -17.44 -7.14 54.79
C TRP A 975 -17.13 -8.53 54.21
N PHE A 976 -16.31 -8.58 53.15
CA PHE A 976 -15.72 -9.83 52.67
C PHE A 976 -14.57 -10.24 53.60
N ASN A 977 -14.68 -11.42 54.22
CA ASN A 977 -13.72 -11.97 55.19
C ASN A 977 -12.69 -12.91 54.56
#